data_AF-A0A8S2GJ52-F1
#
_entry.id   AF-A0A8S2GJ52-F1
#
_cell.length_a   1.000
_cell.length_b   1.000
_cell.length_c   1.000
_cell.angle_alpha   90.00
_cell.angle_beta   90.00
_cell.angle_gamma   90.00
#
_symmetry.space_group_name_H-M   'P 1'
#
loop_
_entity.id
_entity.type
_entity.pdbx_description
1 polymer ?
#
loop_
_entity_poly.entity_id
_entity_poly.type
_entity_poly.pdbx_seq_one_letter_code
_entity_poly.pdbx_strand_id
1 'polypeptide(L)'
;MPKHEYTCAECPSFVSYQLKRYVDHLNNTHGTAKTIYISCPICNSTLCNTRSFSNHVSQRHKVDFNDEDDDANNNNNNNSNNNINNNNNNNNNDNTNDEANMQFDNNNESLSDNDNLANDHANVNGINSEEKENYPTTLLIMKLLHLLLTLQSLYYISEAAITYIALNMANILEWILHHGEAVQDCVTFLRRMGSSNNRLKAAETYFGYSSPKNDMTRIALPNNKLVNIKWSYMSFLDNLIQFVKLPEVQDDLGRPAPSNYPVMMDVTDGEFARLHPLFKNHDFLKIELNSDDLNITNAISHKVHKCFFLYWTLLNLRREHRSGQVAKRLVAVCDSAALKYNLLAQVLDDFLHGVTKLCSTGIRVMINGVEKVYYGALFFTVGDYPAQQQLHGRKESVSAKRFCPCCDVSSDNYIDSIDQVPSHYSIEQYEQACTIIESMTTANNPSMLEFWRKFYGINVRSIFYNSLNFDPTIQVLFDPMHVLLQRVCKFHLNVFLDYCRRNNVFTIDEFCHEVNTFEYDINESSYKPHLSIKLEDVAAQIGGDELHADIDAWGLSPETTHTAKTCKINEICYSIGTVLCTSSQYLTHAPQLAQIVYIFIIGDNTVFGIRFLKTVNYDEYLRAFKVQGRERFGTMAAADLKYVWSLKMVNIHNTGYVALRPYERLFLQN
;
A
#
# COMPACT_ATOMS: atom_id res chain seq x y z
N MET A 1 -22.45 2.94 -54.45
CA MET A 1 -21.36 3.90 -54.72
C MET A 1 -20.24 3.20 -55.47
N PRO A 2 -19.43 3.86 -56.32
CA PRO A 2 -18.25 3.21 -56.89
C PRO A 2 -17.31 2.79 -55.74
N LYS A 3 -17.00 1.49 -55.63
CA LYS A 3 -16.11 0.96 -54.59
C LYS A 3 -14.74 1.62 -54.75
N HIS A 4 -14.32 2.43 -53.78
CA HIS A 4 -12.99 3.02 -53.79
C HIS A 4 -11.94 1.93 -53.57
N GLU A 5 -10.92 1.93 -54.43
CA GLU A 5 -9.78 1.04 -54.34
C GLU A 5 -8.73 1.65 -53.40
N TYR A 6 -8.35 0.90 -52.37
CA TYR A 6 -7.36 1.29 -51.38
C TYR A 6 -6.05 0.56 -51.65
N THR A 7 -5.02 1.31 -52.01
CA THR A 7 -3.67 0.80 -52.30
C THR A 7 -2.68 1.33 -51.27
N CYS A 8 -1.73 0.49 -50.87
CA CYS A 8 -0.67 0.90 -49.95
C CYS A 8 0.51 1.46 -50.76
N ALA A 9 0.94 2.70 -50.45
CA ALA A 9 2.08 3.32 -51.12
C ALA A 9 3.41 2.57 -50.89
N GLU A 10 3.56 1.95 -49.71
CA GLU A 10 4.76 1.21 -49.30
C GLU A 10 4.71 -0.28 -49.68
N CYS A 11 3.52 -0.80 -50.02
CA CYS A 11 3.30 -2.19 -50.43
C CYS A 11 2.53 -2.21 -51.76
N PRO A 12 3.22 -2.07 -52.91
CA PRO A 12 2.57 -1.93 -54.22
C PRO A 12 1.67 -3.12 -54.63
N SER A 13 1.88 -4.28 -54.01
CA SER A 13 1.07 -5.48 -54.23
C SER A 13 -0.21 -5.55 -53.38
N PHE A 14 -0.39 -4.65 -52.41
CA PHE A 14 -1.58 -4.63 -51.57
C PHE A 14 -2.66 -3.74 -52.19
N VAL A 15 -3.79 -4.37 -52.52
CA VAL A 15 -5.01 -3.71 -53.00
C VAL A 15 -6.20 -4.25 -52.20
N SER A 16 -7.04 -3.37 -51.68
CA SER A 16 -8.27 -3.73 -50.98
C SER A 16 -9.41 -2.81 -51.40
N TYR A 17 -10.63 -3.35 -51.48
CA TYR A 17 -11.84 -2.56 -51.68
C TYR A 17 -12.59 -2.30 -50.34
N GLN A 18 -12.03 -2.78 -49.23
CA GLN A 18 -12.55 -2.59 -47.88
C GLN A 18 -11.59 -1.75 -47.05
N LEU A 19 -12.12 -0.67 -46.45
CA LEU A 19 -11.33 0.27 -45.66
C LEU A 19 -10.76 -0.38 -44.39
N LYS A 20 -11.54 -1.25 -43.73
CA LYS A 20 -11.12 -2.02 -42.56
C LYS A 20 -9.88 -2.87 -42.85
N ARG A 21 -9.89 -3.63 -43.95
CA ARG A 21 -8.72 -4.42 -44.39
C ARG A 21 -7.50 -3.56 -44.72
N TYR A 22 -7.70 -2.37 -45.27
CA TYR A 22 -6.59 -1.44 -45.53
C TYR A 22 -5.97 -0.92 -44.21
N VAL A 23 -6.81 -0.57 -43.22
CA VAL A 23 -6.36 -0.15 -41.89
C VAL A 23 -5.63 -1.29 -41.15
N ASP A 24 -6.16 -2.52 -41.20
CA ASP A 24 -5.53 -3.69 -40.60
C ASP A 24 -4.16 -3.98 -41.21
N HIS A 25 -4.05 -3.89 -42.54
CA HIS A 25 -2.76 -4.03 -43.24
C HIS A 25 -1.75 -2.99 -42.77
N LEU A 26 -2.14 -1.71 -42.71
CA LEU A 26 -1.26 -0.63 -42.26
C LEU A 26 -0.81 -0.84 -40.81
N ASN A 27 -1.70 -1.23 -39.90
CA ASN A 27 -1.36 -1.48 -38.50
C ASN A 27 -0.42 -2.68 -38.34
N ASN A 28 -0.68 -3.78 -39.03
CA ASN A 28 0.09 -5.02 -38.88
C ASN A 28 1.44 -4.99 -39.60
N THR A 29 1.52 -4.31 -40.74
CA THR A 29 2.71 -4.32 -41.60
C THR A 29 3.62 -3.11 -41.37
N HIS A 30 3.02 -1.97 -40.99
CA HIS A 30 3.71 -0.69 -40.91
C HIS A 30 3.61 -0.01 -39.53
N GLY A 31 2.97 -0.65 -38.54
CA GLY A 31 2.69 -0.07 -37.23
C GLY A 31 3.91 0.27 -36.37
N THR A 32 5.07 -0.34 -36.66
CA THR A 32 6.33 -0.09 -35.93
C THR A 32 7.22 0.98 -36.57
N ALA A 33 6.88 1.48 -37.76
CA ALA A 33 7.65 2.52 -38.43
C ALA A 33 7.43 3.88 -37.76
N LYS A 34 8.51 4.56 -37.37
CA LYS A 34 8.45 5.83 -36.60
C LYS A 34 7.77 6.98 -37.37
N THR A 35 7.73 6.97 -38.69
CA THR A 35 7.06 8.01 -39.49
C THR A 35 6.66 7.49 -40.86
N ILE A 36 5.36 7.37 -41.12
CA ILE A 36 4.79 7.07 -42.46
C ILE A 36 3.65 8.05 -42.69
N TYR A 37 3.66 8.74 -43.83
CA TYR A 37 2.61 9.69 -44.21
C TYR A 37 1.52 8.98 -45.01
N ILE A 38 0.33 8.85 -44.41
CA ILE A 38 -0.82 8.16 -44.98
C ILE A 38 -1.87 9.21 -45.34
N SER A 39 -2.17 9.34 -46.63
CA SER A 39 -3.26 10.19 -47.10
C SER A 39 -4.57 9.42 -47.04
N CYS A 40 -5.57 9.99 -46.36
CA CYS A 40 -6.90 9.40 -46.30
C CYS A 40 -7.56 9.45 -47.68
N PRO A 41 -7.94 8.31 -48.26
CA PRO A 41 -8.54 8.26 -49.59
C PRO A 41 -9.96 8.85 -49.66
N ILE A 42 -10.62 9.03 -48.51
CA ILE A 42 -12.00 9.55 -48.43
C ILE A 42 -12.02 11.08 -48.28
N CYS A 43 -11.14 11.65 -47.45
CA CYS A 43 -11.15 13.09 -47.17
C CYS A 43 -9.80 13.80 -47.40
N ASN A 44 -8.84 13.12 -48.04
CA ASN A 44 -7.51 13.62 -48.40
C ASN A 44 -6.66 14.20 -47.25
N SER A 45 -7.00 13.90 -45.99
CA SER A 45 -6.19 14.31 -44.84
C SER A 45 -4.95 13.44 -44.74
N THR A 46 -3.76 14.05 -44.66
CA THR A 46 -2.49 13.32 -44.50
C THR A 46 -2.11 13.18 -43.03
N LEU A 47 -1.82 11.96 -42.59
CA LEU A 47 -1.56 11.61 -41.20
C LEU A 47 -0.19 10.93 -41.07
N CYS A 48 0.57 11.27 -40.03
CA CYS A 48 2.00 10.95 -39.93
C CYS A 48 2.33 9.57 -39.30
N ASN A 49 1.33 8.77 -38.96
CA ASN A 49 1.50 7.38 -38.55
C ASN A 49 0.17 6.59 -38.66
N THR A 50 0.27 5.26 -38.59
CA THR A 50 -0.84 4.31 -38.73
C THR A 50 -1.88 4.44 -37.63
N ARG A 51 -1.47 4.74 -36.38
CA ARG A 51 -2.37 4.90 -35.23
C ARG A 51 -3.25 6.15 -35.36
N SER A 52 -2.67 7.27 -35.79
CA SER A 52 -3.39 8.50 -36.10
C SER A 52 -4.36 8.29 -37.27
N PHE A 53 -3.96 7.51 -38.28
CA PHE A 53 -4.83 7.12 -39.38
C PHE A 53 -6.02 6.26 -38.92
N SER A 54 -5.78 5.23 -38.12
CA SER A 54 -6.83 4.35 -37.58
C SER A 54 -7.83 5.12 -36.72
N ASN A 55 -7.36 6.06 -35.89
CA ASN A 55 -8.23 6.91 -35.07
C ASN A 55 -9.04 7.90 -35.93
N HIS A 56 -8.42 8.47 -36.95
CA HIS A 56 -9.12 9.35 -37.88
C HIS A 56 -10.27 8.62 -38.60
N VAL A 57 -9.99 7.42 -39.12
CA VAL A 57 -10.99 6.62 -39.83
C VAL A 57 -12.14 6.20 -38.91
N SER A 58 -11.85 5.72 -37.69
CA SER A 58 -12.89 5.29 -36.74
C SER A 58 -13.78 6.44 -36.25
N GLN A 59 -13.24 7.66 -36.20
CA GLN A 59 -13.98 8.84 -35.75
C GLN A 59 -14.76 9.54 -36.86
N ARG A 60 -14.21 9.62 -38.09
CA ARG A 60 -14.81 10.43 -39.17
C ARG A 60 -15.46 9.63 -40.29
N HIS A 61 -15.08 8.37 -40.48
CA HIS A 61 -15.55 7.52 -41.59
C HIS A 61 -16.19 6.23 -41.06
N LYS A 62 -16.92 6.35 -39.93
CA LYS A 62 -17.48 5.22 -39.18
C LYS A 62 -18.51 4.40 -39.96
N VAL A 63 -19.17 5.01 -40.94
CA VAL A 63 -20.12 4.35 -41.85
C VAL A 63 -19.36 3.46 -42.84
N ASP A 64 -18.35 4.00 -43.52
CA ASP A 64 -17.54 3.24 -44.50
C ASP A 64 -16.60 2.19 -43.87
N PHE A 65 -16.34 2.29 -42.56
CA PHE A 65 -15.49 1.34 -41.83
C PHE A 65 -16.20 0.03 -41.47
N ASN A 66 -17.54 0.05 -41.41
CA ASN A 66 -18.38 -1.07 -40.93
C ASN A 66 -19.24 -1.72 -42.03
N ASP A 67 -19.05 -1.38 -43.30
CA ASP A 67 -19.69 -2.05 -44.43
C ASP A 67 -19.14 -3.50 -44.57
N GLU A 68 -19.64 -4.40 -43.72
CA GLU A 68 -19.68 -5.84 -43.99
C GLU A 68 -20.99 -6.10 -44.76
N ASP A 69 -20.88 -6.64 -45.97
CA ASP A 69 -22.02 -7.10 -46.78
C ASP A 69 -22.79 -8.19 -45.97
N ASP A 70 -23.84 -7.79 -45.25
CA ASP A 70 -24.83 -8.66 -44.60
C ASP A 70 -25.70 -9.33 -45.66
N ASP A 71 -25.16 -10.35 -46.33
CA ASP A 71 -25.92 -11.29 -47.16
C ASP A 71 -25.40 -12.72 -46.94
N ALA A 72 -25.89 -13.37 -45.87
CA ALA A 72 -26.30 -14.80 -45.83
C ALA A 72 -26.35 -15.36 -44.39
N ASN A 73 -27.47 -15.12 -43.69
CA ASN A 73 -28.26 -16.16 -43.00
C ASN A 73 -29.23 -15.50 -42.01
N ASN A 74 -30.42 -15.20 -42.49
CA ASN A 74 -31.56 -14.90 -41.64
C ASN A 74 -32.54 -16.09 -41.72
N ASN A 75 -32.83 -16.72 -40.58
CA ASN A 75 -34.07 -17.47 -40.43
C ASN A 75 -34.57 -17.38 -38.97
N ASN A 76 -35.69 -16.65 -38.84
CA ASN A 76 -36.76 -16.78 -37.87
C ASN A 76 -36.47 -16.54 -36.37
N ASN A 77 -36.92 -15.40 -35.83
CA ASN A 77 -38.33 -15.25 -35.42
C ASN A 77 -38.64 -13.84 -34.91
N ASN A 78 -39.77 -13.31 -35.39
CA ASN A 78 -40.41 -12.06 -34.99
C ASN A 78 -40.89 -12.08 -33.52
N ASN A 79 -40.77 -10.97 -32.80
CA ASN A 79 -41.93 -10.07 -32.62
C ASN A 79 -41.59 -8.78 -31.87
N SER A 80 -42.10 -7.69 -32.44
CA SER A 80 -42.09 -6.30 -32.02
C SER A 80 -42.80 -6.04 -30.68
N ASN A 81 -42.39 -5.01 -29.95
CA ASN A 81 -43.26 -3.85 -29.79
C ASN A 81 -42.54 -2.58 -29.29
N ASN A 82 -42.81 -1.51 -30.03
CA ASN A 82 -42.45 -0.11 -29.80
C ASN A 82 -43.12 0.46 -28.54
N ASN A 83 -42.51 1.46 -27.89
CA ASN A 83 -43.02 2.83 -28.02
C ASN A 83 -42.11 3.91 -27.44
N ILE A 84 -42.01 4.96 -28.25
CA ILE A 84 -41.42 6.28 -28.09
C ILE A 84 -42.37 7.17 -27.25
N ASN A 85 -41.83 8.06 -26.40
CA ASN A 85 -42.26 9.46 -26.43
C ASN A 85 -41.31 10.42 -25.69
N ASN A 86 -40.93 11.46 -26.44
CA ASN A 86 -40.30 12.71 -26.02
C ASN A 86 -41.28 13.59 -25.22
N ASN A 87 -40.77 14.47 -24.35
CA ASN A 87 -41.04 15.91 -24.46
C ASN A 87 -40.20 16.79 -23.53
N ASN A 88 -39.83 17.95 -24.09
CA ASN A 88 -39.12 19.10 -23.53
C ASN A 88 -39.95 19.89 -22.48
N ASN A 89 -39.29 20.64 -21.57
CA ASN A 89 -39.35 22.12 -21.55
C ASN A 89 -38.51 22.82 -20.46
N ASN A 90 -38.04 24.01 -20.88
CA ASN A 90 -37.17 25.05 -20.33
C ASN A 90 -37.57 25.81 -19.04
N ASN A 91 -36.52 26.32 -18.35
CA ASN A 91 -36.22 27.68 -17.81
C ASN A 91 -37.16 28.45 -16.85
N ASN A 92 -36.63 28.90 -15.68
CA ASN A 92 -36.08 30.26 -15.40
C ASN A 92 -35.99 30.64 -13.88
N ASN A 93 -34.84 31.23 -13.52
CA ASN A 93 -34.41 32.17 -12.45
C ASN A 93 -35.43 32.93 -11.57
N ASP A 94 -35.13 33.20 -10.27
CA ASP A 94 -34.47 34.45 -9.77
C ASP A 94 -34.37 34.57 -8.21
N ASN A 95 -33.15 34.91 -7.75
CA ASN A 95 -32.62 35.74 -6.63
C ASN A 95 -33.35 36.01 -5.28
N THR A 96 -32.60 35.93 -4.16
CA THR A 96 -32.14 37.08 -3.30
C THR A 96 -31.32 36.66 -2.04
N ASN A 97 -30.07 37.17 -1.93
CA ASN A 97 -29.28 37.78 -0.80
C ASN A 97 -29.51 37.39 0.70
N ASP A 98 -28.58 37.38 1.66
CA ASP A 98 -27.11 37.65 1.82
C ASP A 98 -26.62 37.04 3.18
N GLU A 99 -25.40 36.44 3.17
CA GLU A 99 -24.24 36.41 4.12
C GLU A 99 -24.44 36.32 5.69
N ALA A 100 -23.65 35.60 6.52
CA ALA A 100 -22.25 35.11 6.44
C ALA A 100 -21.90 33.91 7.39
N ASN A 101 -21.09 32.98 6.84
CA ASN A 101 -19.90 32.25 7.35
C ASN A 101 -19.87 31.28 8.57
N MET A 102 -19.74 29.97 8.25
CA MET A 102 -18.62 29.10 8.67
C MET A 102 -18.39 28.00 7.60
N GLN A 103 -17.28 28.07 6.86
CA GLN A 103 -16.94 27.14 5.77
C GLN A 103 -16.22 25.88 6.30
N PHE A 104 -16.79 24.71 5.98
CA PHE A 104 -16.08 23.43 5.85
C PHE A 104 -15.95 23.14 4.35
N ASP A 105 -14.75 22.83 3.90
CA ASP A 105 -14.46 22.48 2.51
C ASP A 105 -15.14 21.17 2.12
N ASN A 106 -16.17 21.29 1.29
CA ASN A 106 -16.79 20.22 0.52
C ASN A 106 -16.21 20.25 -0.90
N ASN A 107 -15.55 19.18 -1.34
CA ASN A 107 -15.40 18.89 -2.76
C ASN A 107 -16.14 17.60 -3.11
N ASN A 108 -17.11 17.73 -4.02
CA ASN A 108 -18.01 16.70 -4.51
C ASN A 108 -17.27 15.66 -5.37
N GLU A 109 -17.37 14.39 -5.00
CA GLU A 109 -17.07 13.26 -5.88
C GLU A 109 -18.34 12.78 -6.61
N SER A 110 -18.35 12.93 -7.94
CA SER A 110 -19.20 12.16 -8.84
C SER A 110 -18.59 10.77 -9.04
N LEU A 111 -19.27 9.75 -8.54
CA LEU A 111 -18.95 8.33 -8.69
C LEU A 111 -19.55 7.78 -10.00
N SER A 112 -18.74 7.72 -11.03
CA SER A 112 -18.84 6.72 -12.10
C SER A 112 -17.42 6.41 -12.54
N ASP A 113 -17.18 5.15 -12.88
CA ASP A 113 -15.89 4.56 -13.31
C ASP A 113 -15.13 3.86 -12.18
N ASN A 114 -15.54 2.62 -11.91
CA ASN A 114 -14.77 1.65 -11.12
C ASN A 114 -14.94 0.26 -11.76
N ASP A 115 -14.35 0.10 -12.94
CA ASP A 115 -14.01 -1.19 -13.52
C ASP A 115 -12.58 -1.07 -14.10
N ASN A 116 -11.70 -2.00 -13.72
CA ASN A 116 -10.36 -2.25 -14.29
C ASN A 116 -9.13 -1.54 -13.69
N LEU A 117 -8.89 -1.63 -12.38
CA LEU A 117 -7.59 -1.28 -11.80
C LEU A 117 -7.20 -2.28 -10.69
N ALA A 118 -6.82 -3.48 -11.10
CA ALA A 118 -6.19 -4.46 -10.23
C ALA A 118 -5.29 -5.35 -11.07
N ASN A 119 -4.20 -4.79 -11.60
CA ASN A 119 -3.04 -5.52 -12.11
C ASN A 119 -1.95 -4.52 -12.53
N ASP A 120 -0.78 -4.64 -11.88
CA ASP A 120 0.56 -4.11 -12.19
C ASP A 120 1.29 -4.08 -10.84
N HIS A 121 2.50 -4.58 -10.55
CA HIS A 121 3.56 -5.30 -11.24
C HIS A 121 4.56 -5.73 -10.17
N ALA A 122 5.26 -6.86 -10.32
CA ALA A 122 6.64 -6.97 -9.84
C ALA A 122 7.37 -8.10 -10.56
N ASN A 123 8.21 -7.68 -11.50
CA ASN A 123 9.34 -8.43 -12.02
C ASN A 123 10.54 -8.14 -11.12
N VAL A 124 11.44 -9.11 -10.97
CA VAL A 124 12.92 -8.99 -10.91
C VAL A 124 13.45 -10.25 -10.22
N ASN A 125 14.17 -11.07 -10.98
CA ASN A 125 15.53 -11.49 -10.62
C ASN A 125 16.15 -12.32 -11.75
N GLY A 126 17.19 -11.75 -12.35
CA GLY A 126 18.28 -12.54 -12.90
C GLY A 126 19.33 -12.74 -11.81
N ILE A 127 20.00 -13.88 -11.83
CA ILE A 127 21.45 -14.02 -11.64
C ILE A 127 21.87 -15.28 -12.38
N ASN A 128 23.00 -15.15 -13.06
CA ASN A 128 23.73 -16.16 -13.81
C ASN A 128 24.44 -17.18 -12.90
N SER A 129 24.67 -18.34 -13.52
CA SER A 129 25.76 -19.33 -13.35
C SER A 129 26.90 -18.99 -12.34
N GLU A 130 27.45 -19.92 -11.56
CA GLU A 130 27.93 -21.26 -11.90
C GLU A 130 28.01 -22.11 -10.62
N GLU A 131 27.44 -23.31 -10.62
CA GLU A 131 28.03 -24.48 -9.98
C GLU A 131 27.34 -25.74 -10.53
N LYS A 132 28.12 -26.56 -11.22
CA LYS A 132 27.72 -27.81 -11.85
C LYS A 132 27.88 -28.95 -10.83
N GLU A 133 26.82 -29.72 -10.63
CA GLU A 133 26.73 -31.19 -10.76
C GLU A 133 25.63 -31.78 -9.85
N ASN A 134 24.73 -32.56 -10.48
CA ASN A 134 23.69 -33.43 -9.90
C ASN A 134 22.65 -32.80 -8.95
N TYR A 135 21.53 -32.29 -9.53
CA TYR A 135 20.32 -31.92 -8.78
C TYR A 135 19.09 -32.70 -9.29
N PRO A 136 18.27 -33.30 -8.40
CA PRO A 136 17.17 -34.20 -8.76
C PRO A 136 15.95 -33.43 -9.29
N THR A 137 15.11 -34.11 -10.04
CA THR A 137 13.84 -33.70 -10.68
C THR A 137 12.96 -32.71 -9.87
N THR A 138 13.05 -32.74 -8.54
CA THR A 138 12.45 -31.76 -7.62
C THR A 138 12.88 -30.32 -7.88
N LEU A 139 14.15 -30.06 -8.24
CA LEU A 139 14.62 -28.71 -8.59
C LEU A 139 14.07 -28.26 -9.95
N LEU A 140 13.82 -29.19 -10.89
CA LEU A 140 13.18 -28.89 -12.17
C LEU A 140 11.69 -28.53 -11.96
N ILE A 141 11.00 -29.27 -11.09
CA ILE A 141 9.62 -28.98 -10.69
C ILE A 141 9.54 -27.67 -9.90
N MET A 142 10.48 -27.40 -9.00
CA MET A 142 10.57 -26.11 -8.30
C MET A 142 10.92 -24.97 -9.25
N LYS A 143 11.80 -25.16 -10.23
CA LYS A 143 12.06 -24.16 -11.28
C LYS A 143 10.84 -23.94 -12.18
N LEU A 144 10.05 -24.97 -12.46
CA LEU A 144 8.77 -24.86 -13.19
C LEU A 144 7.70 -24.15 -12.36
N LEU A 145 7.58 -24.45 -11.07
CA LEU A 145 6.69 -23.77 -10.11
C LEU A 145 7.11 -22.31 -9.93
N HIS A 146 8.41 -22.04 -9.79
CA HIS A 146 8.94 -20.68 -9.71
C HIS A 146 8.73 -19.94 -11.03
N LEU A 147 8.95 -20.57 -12.18
CA LEU A 147 8.66 -20.00 -13.50
C LEU A 147 7.16 -19.72 -13.68
N LEU A 148 6.28 -20.61 -13.21
CA LEU A 148 4.82 -20.41 -13.24
C LEU A 148 4.36 -19.30 -12.28
N LEU A 149 4.96 -19.19 -11.10
CA LEU A 149 4.74 -18.11 -10.15
C LEU A 149 5.30 -16.77 -10.67
N THR A 150 6.45 -16.80 -11.37
CA THR A 150 7.06 -15.62 -12.02
C THR A 150 6.26 -15.20 -13.26
N LEU A 151 5.68 -16.15 -14.01
CA LEU A 151 4.74 -15.89 -15.11
C LEU A 151 3.41 -15.32 -14.60
N GLN A 152 3.00 -15.66 -13.38
CA GLN A 152 1.83 -15.11 -12.71
C GLN A 152 2.05 -13.66 -12.25
N SER A 153 3.28 -13.27 -11.89
CA SER A 153 3.63 -11.87 -11.56
C SER A 153 3.98 -10.99 -12.78
N LEU A 154 4.21 -11.61 -13.94
CA LEU A 154 4.68 -10.94 -15.17
C LEU A 154 3.61 -10.58 -16.20
N TYR A 155 2.33 -10.88 -15.93
CA TYR A 155 1.23 -10.83 -16.89
C TYR A 155 0.90 -9.42 -17.47
N TYR A 156 1.64 -8.37 -17.11
CA TYR A 156 1.38 -7.00 -17.59
C TYR A 156 2.57 -6.29 -18.29
N ILE A 157 3.77 -6.89 -18.39
CA ILE A 157 4.92 -6.20 -19.01
C ILE A 157 4.99 -6.53 -20.50
N SER A 158 4.77 -5.51 -21.33
CA SER A 158 4.99 -5.34 -22.79
C SER A 158 5.25 -6.56 -23.71
N GLU A 159 4.73 -6.51 -24.95
CA GLU A 159 4.97 -7.50 -26.03
C GLU A 159 6.45 -7.88 -26.27
N ALA A 160 7.39 -6.98 -25.94
CA ALA A 160 8.82 -7.24 -26.05
C ALA A 160 9.31 -8.33 -25.06
N ALA A 161 8.74 -8.40 -23.86
CA ALA A 161 9.07 -9.44 -22.88
C ALA A 161 8.47 -10.80 -23.28
N ILE A 162 7.28 -10.81 -23.88
CA ILE A 162 6.65 -12.03 -24.43
C ILE A 162 7.52 -12.64 -25.55
N THR A 163 8.08 -11.80 -26.43
CA THR A 163 8.95 -12.25 -27.52
C THR A 163 10.28 -12.81 -26.99
N TYR A 164 10.88 -12.17 -25.99
CA TYR A 164 12.10 -12.64 -25.33
C TYR A 164 11.89 -13.95 -24.55
N ILE A 165 10.74 -14.11 -23.89
CA ILE A 165 10.35 -15.34 -23.19
C ILE A 165 10.03 -16.44 -24.19
N ALA A 166 9.37 -16.15 -25.32
CA ALA A 166 9.08 -17.13 -26.37
C ALA A 166 10.36 -17.66 -27.04
N LEU A 167 11.35 -16.80 -27.30
CA LEU A 167 12.66 -17.19 -27.84
C LEU A 167 13.45 -18.06 -26.86
N ASN A 168 13.43 -17.74 -25.56
CA ASN A 168 14.11 -18.55 -24.55
C ASN A 168 13.34 -19.84 -24.21
N MET A 169 12.01 -19.84 -24.31
CA MET A 169 11.18 -21.04 -24.23
C MET A 169 11.47 -21.99 -25.39
N ALA A 170 11.75 -21.50 -26.60
CA ALA A 170 12.13 -22.37 -27.72
C ALA A 170 13.43 -23.12 -27.43
N ASN A 171 14.46 -22.46 -26.90
CA ASN A 171 15.75 -23.08 -26.55
C ASN A 171 15.63 -24.06 -25.37
N ILE A 172 14.80 -23.74 -24.38
CA ILE A 172 14.51 -24.63 -23.26
C ILE A 172 13.68 -25.84 -23.74
N LEU A 173 12.68 -25.62 -24.60
CA LEU A 173 11.88 -26.69 -25.21
C LEU A 173 12.73 -27.61 -26.10
N GLU A 174 13.71 -27.09 -26.84
CA GLU A 174 14.62 -27.88 -27.68
C GLU A 174 15.56 -28.75 -26.84
N TRP A 175 16.07 -28.21 -25.72
CA TRP A 175 16.87 -28.96 -24.76
C TRP A 175 16.06 -30.06 -24.04
N ILE A 176 14.80 -29.76 -23.71
CA ILE A 176 13.86 -30.67 -23.06
C ILE A 176 13.36 -31.75 -24.05
N LEU A 177 13.13 -31.42 -25.33
CA LEU A 177 12.76 -32.38 -26.40
C LEU A 177 13.82 -33.47 -26.60
N HIS A 178 15.07 -33.19 -26.27
CA HIS A 178 16.16 -34.17 -26.30
C HIS A 178 16.11 -35.21 -25.15
N HIS A 179 15.22 -35.05 -24.15
CA HIS A 179 15.26 -35.79 -22.88
C HIS A 179 13.90 -36.41 -22.41
N GLY A 180 13.15 -37.08 -23.29
CA GLY A 180 12.24 -38.20 -22.93
C GLY A 180 10.74 -37.92 -22.72
N GLU A 181 9.92 -38.98 -22.77
CA GLU A 181 8.42 -38.98 -22.82
C GLU A 181 7.69 -38.16 -21.74
N ALA A 182 8.25 -37.99 -20.54
CA ALA A 182 7.67 -37.18 -19.46
C ALA A 182 7.52 -35.68 -19.84
N VAL A 183 8.32 -35.23 -20.80
CA VAL A 183 8.29 -33.87 -21.35
C VAL A 183 7.05 -33.63 -22.19
N GLN A 184 6.60 -34.63 -22.94
CA GLN A 184 5.47 -34.46 -23.85
C GLN A 184 4.18 -34.19 -23.06
N ASP A 185 4.06 -34.76 -21.86
CA ASP A 185 2.99 -34.45 -20.92
C ASP A 185 3.11 -33.03 -20.35
N CYS A 186 4.32 -32.57 -20.00
CA CYS A 186 4.54 -31.17 -19.58
C CYS A 186 4.25 -30.16 -20.70
N VAL A 187 4.65 -30.43 -21.94
CA VAL A 187 4.38 -29.58 -23.11
C VAL A 187 2.89 -29.58 -23.45
N THR A 188 2.22 -30.73 -23.34
CA THR A 188 0.77 -30.85 -23.52
C THR A 188 0.02 -30.11 -22.42
N PHE A 189 0.49 -30.20 -21.18
CA PHE A 189 -0.03 -29.45 -20.03
C PHE A 189 0.12 -27.94 -20.24
N LEU A 190 1.31 -27.45 -20.61
CA LEU A 190 1.57 -26.04 -20.89
C LEU A 190 0.78 -25.51 -22.09
N ARG A 191 0.62 -26.29 -23.17
CA ARG A 191 -0.24 -25.93 -24.32
C ARG A 191 -1.71 -25.84 -23.95
N ARG A 192 -2.19 -26.72 -23.06
CA ARG A 192 -3.57 -26.64 -22.53
C ARG A 192 -3.80 -25.40 -21.67
N MET A 193 -2.75 -24.81 -21.08
CA MET A 193 -2.79 -23.59 -20.28
C MET A 193 -2.80 -22.27 -21.09
N GLY A 194 -2.99 -22.31 -22.42
CA GLY A 194 -3.01 -21.11 -23.26
C GLY A 194 -4.11 -20.07 -22.96
N SER A 195 -5.18 -20.45 -22.25
CA SER A 195 -6.25 -19.54 -21.82
C SER A 195 -6.23 -19.31 -20.31
N SER A 196 -6.68 -18.13 -19.85
CA SER A 196 -6.86 -17.82 -18.43
C SER A 196 -7.75 -18.85 -17.72
N ASN A 197 -8.84 -19.28 -18.35
CA ASN A 197 -9.74 -20.28 -17.80
C ASN A 197 -9.10 -21.67 -17.65
N ASN A 198 -8.25 -22.09 -18.58
CA ASN A 198 -7.57 -23.39 -18.45
C ASN A 198 -6.45 -23.33 -17.39
N ARG A 199 -5.81 -22.17 -17.22
CA ARG A 199 -4.86 -21.94 -16.11
C ARG A 199 -5.54 -21.98 -14.76
N LEU A 200 -6.71 -21.35 -14.62
CA LEU A 200 -7.50 -21.41 -13.39
C LEU A 200 -7.97 -22.84 -13.11
N LYS A 201 -8.50 -23.55 -14.11
CA LYS A 201 -8.89 -24.97 -13.95
C LYS A 201 -7.71 -25.86 -13.59
N ALA A 202 -6.54 -25.64 -14.19
CA ALA A 202 -5.33 -26.37 -13.81
C ALA A 202 -4.90 -26.02 -12.38
N ALA A 203 -4.98 -24.74 -11.98
CA ALA A 203 -4.69 -24.33 -10.61
C ALA A 203 -5.65 -24.95 -9.60
N GLU A 204 -6.95 -25.00 -9.92
CA GLU A 204 -7.97 -25.67 -9.12
C GLU A 204 -7.70 -27.17 -9.02
N THR A 205 -7.35 -27.81 -10.14
CA THR A 205 -7.15 -29.27 -10.22
C THR A 205 -5.86 -29.74 -9.56
N TYR A 206 -4.76 -29.04 -9.77
CA TYR A 206 -3.41 -29.49 -9.37
C TYR A 206 -2.87 -28.80 -8.12
N PHE A 207 -3.30 -27.56 -7.85
CA PHE A 207 -2.80 -26.75 -6.74
C PHE A 207 -3.89 -26.41 -5.71
N GLY A 208 -5.10 -26.95 -5.90
CA GLY A 208 -6.23 -26.71 -5.00
C GLY A 208 -6.59 -25.23 -4.88
N TYR A 209 -6.35 -24.46 -5.94
CA TYR A 209 -6.77 -23.06 -6.02
C TYR A 209 -8.29 -22.98 -5.81
N SER A 210 -8.74 -22.01 -5.03
CA SER A 210 -10.15 -21.63 -4.96
C SER A 210 -10.30 -20.24 -5.56
N SER A 211 -11.29 -20.05 -6.42
CA SER A 211 -11.52 -18.73 -7.03
C SER A 211 -12.02 -17.74 -5.97
N PRO A 212 -11.53 -16.49 -5.95
CA PRO A 212 -12.02 -15.47 -5.02
C PRO A 212 -13.49 -15.19 -5.29
N LYS A 213 -14.25 -15.07 -4.20
CA LYS A 213 -15.65 -14.68 -4.21
C LYS A 213 -15.72 -13.18 -3.92
N ASN A 214 -16.61 -12.49 -4.60
CA ASN A 214 -16.88 -11.08 -4.37
C ASN A 214 -18.26 -10.94 -3.78
N ASP A 215 -18.39 -10.11 -2.76
CA ASP A 215 -19.67 -9.78 -2.14
C ASP A 215 -19.78 -8.28 -1.94
N MET A 216 -21.01 -7.83 -1.68
CA MET A 216 -21.34 -6.42 -1.59
C MET A 216 -22.55 -6.20 -0.70
N THR A 217 -22.48 -5.14 0.09
CA THR A 217 -23.61 -4.66 0.90
C THR A 217 -23.84 -3.17 0.67
N ARG A 218 -25.05 -2.73 0.99
CA ARG A 218 -25.45 -1.32 0.94
C ARG A 218 -25.59 -0.78 2.34
N ILE A 219 -24.88 0.30 2.64
CA ILE A 219 -25.00 0.98 3.93
C ILE A 219 -25.48 2.41 3.72
N ALA A 220 -26.35 2.86 4.60
CA ALA A 220 -26.70 4.26 4.73
C ALA A 220 -25.63 4.99 5.55
N LEU A 221 -25.01 6.01 4.96
CA LEU A 221 -24.16 6.95 5.67
C LEU A 221 -25.00 7.88 6.57
N PRO A 222 -24.39 8.59 7.54
CA PRO A 222 -25.09 9.56 8.40
C PRO A 222 -25.85 10.66 7.65
N ASN A 223 -25.47 10.94 6.40
CA ASN A 223 -26.15 11.89 5.51
C ASN A 223 -27.25 11.24 4.64
N ASN A 224 -27.70 10.02 4.98
CA ASN A 224 -28.64 9.20 4.21
C ASN A 224 -28.19 8.83 2.78
N LYS A 225 -26.92 9.08 2.41
CA LYS A 225 -26.37 8.58 1.15
C LYS A 225 -26.14 7.08 1.27
N LEU A 226 -26.68 6.31 0.34
CA LEU A 226 -26.40 4.89 0.22
C LEU A 226 -25.06 4.68 -0.48
N VAL A 227 -24.18 3.90 0.14
CA VAL A 227 -22.89 3.52 -0.43
C VAL A 227 -22.82 2.00 -0.56
N ASN A 228 -22.40 1.54 -1.74
CA ASN A 228 -22.08 0.14 -1.97
C ASN A 228 -20.67 -0.10 -1.43
N ILE A 229 -20.55 -1.04 -0.49
CA ILE A 229 -19.27 -1.53 -0.03
C ILE A 229 -19.07 -2.93 -0.56
N LYS A 230 -17.93 -3.14 -1.20
CA LYS A 230 -17.52 -4.42 -1.79
C LYS A 230 -16.36 -5.00 -0.99
N TRP A 231 -16.30 -6.32 -0.93
CA TRP A 231 -15.13 -7.06 -0.44
C TRP A 231 -14.94 -8.34 -1.24
N SER A 232 -13.73 -8.86 -1.19
CA SER A 232 -13.36 -10.13 -1.79
C SER A 232 -12.93 -11.09 -0.70
N TYR A 233 -13.31 -12.35 -0.79
CA TYR A 233 -12.93 -13.37 0.18
C TYR A 233 -12.67 -14.72 -0.49
N MET A 234 -11.91 -15.56 0.21
CA MET A 234 -11.62 -16.94 -0.18
C MET A 234 -12.40 -17.86 0.75
N SER A 235 -12.96 -18.95 0.23
CA SER A 235 -13.64 -19.90 1.12
C SER A 235 -12.63 -20.59 2.03
N PHE A 236 -12.77 -20.37 3.34
CA PHE A 236 -11.82 -20.83 4.34
C PHE A 236 -11.72 -22.37 4.36
N LEU A 237 -12.87 -23.07 4.40
CA LEU A 237 -12.86 -24.52 4.48
C LEU A 237 -12.34 -25.19 3.21
N ASP A 238 -12.68 -24.67 2.03
CA ASP A 238 -12.15 -25.20 0.78
C ASP A 238 -10.62 -25.04 0.75
N ASN A 239 -10.13 -23.86 1.15
CA ASN A 239 -8.70 -23.60 1.20
C ASN A 239 -7.98 -24.51 2.21
N LEU A 240 -8.55 -24.67 3.41
CA LEU A 240 -8.02 -25.56 4.45
C LEU A 240 -8.00 -27.03 3.99
N ILE A 241 -9.10 -27.53 3.41
CA ILE A 241 -9.21 -28.91 2.92
C ILE A 241 -8.15 -29.18 1.86
N GLN A 242 -7.95 -28.26 0.92
CA GLN A 242 -6.91 -28.42 -0.10
C GLN A 242 -5.51 -28.34 0.50
N PHE A 243 -5.30 -27.44 1.46
CA PHE A 243 -4.01 -27.27 2.10
C PHE A 243 -3.59 -28.51 2.89
N VAL A 244 -4.48 -29.09 3.69
CA VAL A 244 -4.17 -30.31 4.45
C VAL A 244 -4.00 -31.54 3.56
N LYS A 245 -4.46 -31.54 2.30
CA LYS A 245 -4.20 -32.66 1.38
C LYS A 245 -2.76 -32.68 0.85
N LEU A 246 -2.02 -31.59 0.95
CA LEU A 246 -0.65 -31.52 0.47
C LEU A 246 0.23 -32.51 1.26
N PRO A 247 1.04 -33.35 0.58
CA PRO A 247 1.91 -34.31 1.25
C PRO A 247 2.83 -33.66 2.28
N GLU A 248 3.40 -32.50 1.96
CA GLU A 248 4.31 -31.75 2.82
C GLU A 248 3.63 -31.26 4.10
N VAL A 249 2.35 -30.90 3.99
CA VAL A 249 1.53 -30.50 5.15
C VAL A 249 1.18 -31.73 6.00
N GLN A 250 0.83 -32.86 5.38
CA GLN A 250 0.55 -34.10 6.12
C GLN A 250 1.77 -34.59 6.91
N ASP A 251 2.96 -34.48 6.32
CA ASP A 251 4.22 -34.86 6.96
C ASP A 251 4.51 -34.04 8.23
N ASP A 252 4.17 -32.75 8.20
CA ASP A 252 4.30 -31.86 9.35
C ASP A 252 3.22 -32.13 10.41
N LEU A 253 1.96 -32.32 10.00
CA LEU A 253 0.86 -32.62 10.93
C LEU A 253 1.08 -33.91 11.72
N GLY A 254 1.79 -34.89 11.15
CA GLY A 254 2.10 -36.17 11.81
C GLY A 254 3.24 -36.11 12.83
N ARG A 255 3.90 -34.96 13.02
CA ARG A 255 5.05 -34.82 13.92
C ARG A 255 4.74 -33.85 15.08
N PRO A 256 4.32 -34.36 16.25
CA PRO A 256 4.27 -33.52 17.44
C PRO A 256 5.71 -33.23 17.87
N ALA A 257 6.15 -31.99 17.79
CA ALA A 257 7.35 -31.56 18.48
C ALA A 257 6.93 -30.64 19.64
N PRO A 258 6.65 -31.19 20.84
CA PRO A 258 6.86 -30.39 22.04
C PRO A 258 8.35 -30.05 22.10
N SER A 259 8.64 -28.77 22.20
CA SER A 259 10.00 -28.31 22.42
C SER A 259 10.37 -28.68 23.87
N ASN A 260 11.30 -29.63 24.05
CA ASN A 260 11.88 -29.96 25.37
C ASN A 260 12.92 -28.90 25.82
N TYR A 261 12.88 -27.71 25.21
CA TYR A 261 13.84 -26.67 25.48
C TYR A 261 13.50 -25.98 26.82
N PRO A 262 14.52 -25.49 27.55
CA PRO A 262 14.31 -24.73 28.79
C PRO A 262 13.69 -23.35 28.56
N VAL A 263 13.42 -22.98 27.31
CA VAL A 263 12.88 -21.69 26.87
C VAL A 263 11.71 -21.93 25.92
N MET A 264 10.73 -21.03 25.93
CA MET A 264 9.62 -21.07 24.96
C MET A 264 10.15 -20.81 23.55
N MET A 265 9.98 -21.76 22.65
CA MET A 265 10.44 -21.68 21.26
C MET A 265 9.28 -21.48 20.29
N ASP A 266 8.07 -21.91 20.69
CA ASP A 266 6.86 -21.84 19.89
C ASP A 266 5.68 -21.24 20.68
N VAL A 267 4.71 -20.64 19.97
CA VAL A 267 3.44 -20.18 20.57
C VAL A 267 2.67 -21.33 21.21
N THR A 268 2.89 -22.57 20.76
CA THR A 268 2.30 -23.77 21.36
C THR A 268 3.00 -24.24 22.64
N ASP A 269 4.17 -23.69 22.98
CA ASP A 269 4.87 -24.00 24.24
C ASP A 269 4.27 -23.24 25.43
N GLY A 270 3.51 -22.16 25.14
CA GLY A 270 2.89 -21.30 26.13
C GLY A 270 1.84 -22.01 26.99
N GLU A 271 1.64 -21.49 28.21
CA GLU A 271 0.71 -22.04 29.19
C GLU A 271 -0.73 -22.16 28.64
N PHE A 272 -1.19 -21.14 27.91
CA PHE A 272 -2.49 -21.16 27.25
C PHE A 272 -2.66 -22.39 26.36
N ALA A 273 -1.70 -22.67 25.46
CA ALA A 273 -1.77 -23.81 24.56
C ALA A 273 -1.82 -25.15 25.31
N ARG A 274 -0.99 -25.27 26.36
CA ARG A 274 -0.81 -26.51 27.13
C ARG A 274 -1.98 -26.85 28.03
N LEU A 275 -2.63 -25.84 28.60
CA LEU A 275 -3.73 -26.03 29.54
C LEU A 275 -5.10 -25.99 28.84
N HIS A 276 -5.21 -25.35 27.67
CA HIS A 276 -6.49 -25.20 26.98
C HIS A 276 -7.06 -26.56 26.57
N PRO A 277 -8.35 -26.86 26.87
CA PRO A 277 -8.95 -28.19 26.63
C PRO A 277 -8.84 -28.67 25.18
N LEU A 278 -8.90 -27.74 24.22
CA LEU A 278 -8.80 -28.04 22.79
C LEU A 278 -7.35 -28.06 22.29
N PHE A 279 -6.51 -27.11 22.73
CA PHE A 279 -5.21 -26.87 22.09
C PHE A 279 -4.08 -27.72 22.65
N LYS A 280 -4.27 -28.35 23.81
CA LYS A 280 -3.36 -29.36 24.35
C LYS A 280 -3.22 -30.59 23.45
N ASN A 281 -4.20 -30.84 22.57
CA ASN A 281 -4.13 -31.92 21.59
C ASN A 281 -3.33 -31.46 20.37
N HIS A 282 -2.31 -32.22 19.99
CA HIS A 282 -1.46 -31.94 18.83
C HIS A 282 -2.20 -32.13 17.50
N ASP A 283 -3.16 -33.06 17.44
CA ASP A 283 -3.96 -33.35 16.25
C ASP A 283 -5.04 -32.29 15.99
N PHE A 284 -5.31 -31.44 16.98
CA PHE A 284 -6.27 -30.35 16.86
C PHE A 284 -5.64 -29.18 16.09
N LEU A 285 -6.27 -28.79 14.99
CA LEU A 285 -5.80 -27.72 14.11
C LEU A 285 -5.91 -26.36 14.80
N LYS A 286 -4.81 -25.62 14.82
CA LYS A 286 -4.66 -24.31 15.46
C LYS A 286 -4.54 -23.26 14.37
N ILE A 287 -5.55 -22.42 14.24
CA ILE A 287 -5.62 -21.40 13.19
C ILE A 287 -5.15 -20.06 13.78
N GLU A 288 -4.15 -19.45 13.16
CA GLU A 288 -3.82 -18.03 13.36
C GLU A 288 -4.62 -17.20 12.37
N LEU A 289 -5.17 -16.06 12.79
CA LEU A 289 -5.72 -15.04 11.90
C LEU A 289 -4.86 -13.77 11.99
N ASN A 290 -4.25 -13.40 10.87
CA ASN A 290 -3.38 -12.25 10.75
C ASN A 290 -4.09 -11.09 10.04
N SER A 291 -3.93 -9.86 10.52
CA SER A 291 -4.48 -8.65 9.89
C SER A 291 -3.39 -7.67 9.49
N ASP A 292 -3.51 -7.09 8.30
CA ASP A 292 -2.58 -6.08 7.79
C ASP A 292 -3.34 -4.96 7.06
N ASP A 293 -2.80 -3.74 7.13
CA ASP A 293 -3.34 -2.54 6.51
C ASP A 293 -2.38 -2.07 5.42
N LEU A 294 -2.74 -2.30 4.16
CA LEU A 294 -1.89 -1.97 3.01
C LEU A 294 -2.38 -0.70 2.31
N ASN A 295 -1.46 0.22 2.07
CA ASN A 295 -1.72 1.39 1.23
C ASN A 295 -1.42 1.04 -0.24
N ILE A 296 -2.46 0.99 -1.06
CA ILE A 296 -2.38 0.74 -2.49
C ILE A 296 -2.55 2.07 -3.23
N THR A 297 -1.49 2.52 -3.88
CA THR A 297 -1.56 3.69 -4.77
C THR A 297 -2.07 3.26 -6.13
N ASN A 298 -3.14 3.90 -6.59
CA ASN A 298 -3.52 3.81 -7.99
C ASN A 298 -2.47 4.57 -8.82
N ALA A 299 -1.75 3.86 -9.70
CA ALA A 299 -0.68 4.44 -10.52
C ALA A 299 -1.16 5.57 -11.45
N ILE A 300 -2.45 5.64 -11.77
CA ILE A 300 -3.04 6.62 -12.68
C ILE A 300 -3.53 7.86 -11.92
N SER A 301 -4.18 7.67 -10.77
CA SER A 301 -4.77 8.79 -10.02
C SER A 301 -3.91 9.27 -8.84
N HIS A 302 -2.84 8.54 -8.51
CA HIS A 302 -2.03 8.71 -7.30
C HIS A 302 -2.84 8.65 -6.00
N LYS A 303 -4.14 8.31 -6.06
CA LYS A 303 -4.97 8.12 -4.87
C LYS A 303 -4.47 6.89 -4.12
N VAL A 304 -4.24 7.09 -2.82
CA VAL A 304 -3.89 6.01 -1.89
C VAL A 304 -5.20 5.41 -1.37
N HIS A 305 -5.43 4.15 -1.70
CA HIS A 305 -6.50 3.34 -1.13
C HIS A 305 -5.93 2.52 0.02
N LYS A 306 -6.54 2.64 1.19
CA LYS A 306 -6.15 1.82 2.34
C LYS A 306 -7.00 0.56 2.36
N CYS A 307 -6.36 -0.59 2.18
CA CYS A 307 -7.01 -1.89 2.13
C CYS A 307 -6.66 -2.70 3.38
N PHE A 308 -7.68 -3.32 3.97
CA PHE A 308 -7.56 -4.20 5.10
C PHE A 308 -7.53 -5.66 4.61
N PHE A 309 -6.41 -6.32 4.87
CA PHE A 309 -6.16 -7.70 4.49
C PHE A 309 -6.24 -8.61 5.72
N LEU A 310 -6.87 -9.76 5.51
CA LEU A 310 -6.98 -10.82 6.49
C LEU A 310 -6.39 -12.10 5.92
N TYR A 311 -5.47 -12.72 6.65
CA TYR A 311 -4.82 -13.97 6.29
C TYR A 311 -4.97 -14.99 7.39
N TRP A 312 -4.97 -16.28 7.07
CA TRP A 312 -4.89 -17.35 8.05
C TRP A 312 -3.63 -18.18 7.85
N THR A 313 -3.11 -18.73 8.94
CA THR A 313 -1.94 -19.61 8.95
C THR A 313 -2.23 -20.85 9.80
N LEU A 314 -1.76 -22.02 9.37
CA LEU A 314 -1.87 -23.25 10.15
C LEU A 314 -0.69 -23.39 11.11
N LEU A 315 -0.93 -23.29 12.41
CA LEU A 315 0.12 -23.33 13.42
C LEU A 315 0.65 -24.73 13.70
N ASN A 316 -0.03 -25.78 13.24
CA ASN A 316 0.45 -27.16 13.39
C ASN A 316 1.68 -27.47 12.51
N LEU A 317 1.99 -26.60 11.55
CA LEU A 317 3.20 -26.73 10.74
C LEU A 317 4.44 -26.37 11.55
N ARG A 318 5.60 -26.89 11.14
CA ARG A 318 6.87 -26.49 11.75
C ARG A 318 7.13 -25.00 11.57
N ARG A 319 7.82 -24.40 12.55
CA ARG A 319 8.15 -22.97 12.59
C ARG A 319 8.70 -22.47 11.26
N GLU A 320 9.67 -23.19 10.71
CA GLU A 320 10.40 -22.82 9.50
C GLU A 320 9.50 -22.79 8.26
N HIS A 321 8.44 -23.60 8.27
CA HIS A 321 7.48 -23.71 7.17
C HIS A 321 6.36 -22.68 7.28
N ARG A 322 5.89 -22.39 8.50
CA ARG A 322 4.77 -21.43 8.70
C ARG A 322 5.19 -19.96 8.75
N SER A 323 6.47 -19.65 8.96
CA SER A 323 6.95 -18.26 8.96
C SER A 323 7.04 -17.63 7.57
N GLY A 324 7.04 -18.44 6.50
CA GLY A 324 7.10 -17.96 5.13
C GLY A 324 5.77 -17.42 4.62
N GLN A 325 5.82 -16.46 3.68
CA GLN A 325 4.64 -15.89 3.02
C GLN A 325 3.76 -16.96 2.34
N VAL A 326 4.36 -18.07 1.89
CA VAL A 326 3.65 -19.19 1.22
C VAL A 326 2.67 -19.91 2.16
N ALA A 327 2.90 -19.88 3.47
CA ALA A 327 2.01 -20.48 4.46
C ALA A 327 0.85 -19.57 4.87
N LYS A 328 0.94 -18.27 4.60
CA LYS A 328 -0.13 -17.30 4.84
C LYS A 328 -1.14 -17.37 3.71
N ARG A 329 -2.40 -17.64 4.04
CA ARG A 329 -3.48 -17.84 3.07
C ARG A 329 -4.51 -16.74 3.22
N LEU A 330 -4.92 -16.14 2.11
CA LEU A 330 -5.88 -15.05 2.14
C LEU A 330 -7.25 -15.52 2.66
N VAL A 331 -7.84 -14.75 3.58
CA VAL A 331 -9.22 -14.89 4.05
C VAL A 331 -10.10 -13.87 3.32
N ALA A 332 -9.77 -12.58 3.48
CA ALA A 332 -10.58 -11.49 2.91
C ALA A 332 -9.75 -10.22 2.66
N VAL A 333 -10.24 -9.41 1.74
CA VAL A 333 -9.74 -8.06 1.42
C VAL A 333 -10.92 -7.10 1.35
N CYS A 334 -10.82 -5.98 2.02
CA CYS A 334 -11.82 -4.91 1.96
C CYS A 334 -11.16 -3.53 2.10
N ASP A 335 -11.92 -2.47 1.81
CA ASP A 335 -11.48 -1.10 2.09
C ASP A 335 -11.46 -0.88 3.62
N SER A 336 -10.34 -0.43 4.17
CA SER A 336 -10.21 -0.19 5.62
C SER A 336 -11.20 0.88 6.12
N ALA A 337 -11.61 1.83 5.27
CA ALA A 337 -12.62 2.83 5.61
C ALA A 337 -14.01 2.19 5.78
N ALA A 338 -14.30 1.11 5.06
CA ALA A 338 -15.58 0.43 5.12
C ALA A 338 -15.81 -0.34 6.43
N LEU A 339 -14.73 -0.75 7.12
CA LEU A 339 -14.82 -1.44 8.40
C LEU A 339 -15.39 -0.56 9.52
N LYS A 340 -15.32 0.77 9.39
CA LYS A 340 -15.91 1.72 10.35
C LYS A 340 -17.44 1.60 10.45
N TYR A 341 -18.09 0.95 9.48
CA TYR A 341 -19.53 0.74 9.46
C TYR A 341 -19.96 -0.62 10.05
N ASN A 342 -19.11 -1.22 10.90
CA ASN A 342 -19.40 -2.48 11.58
C ASN A 342 -19.69 -3.67 10.63
N LEU A 343 -19.05 -3.66 9.45
CA LEU A 343 -19.20 -4.70 8.43
C LEU A 343 -18.33 -5.93 8.65
N LEU A 344 -17.44 -5.89 9.64
CA LEU A 344 -16.45 -6.93 9.84
C LEU A 344 -17.09 -8.33 9.99
N ALA A 345 -18.25 -8.44 10.62
CA ALA A 345 -19.01 -9.69 10.71
C ALA A 345 -19.44 -10.24 9.34
N GLN A 346 -19.83 -9.37 8.40
CA GLN A 346 -20.21 -9.77 7.03
C GLN A 346 -18.98 -10.16 6.21
N VAL A 347 -17.89 -9.40 6.35
CA VAL A 347 -16.61 -9.69 5.65
C VAL A 347 -16.04 -11.05 6.08
N LEU A 348 -16.18 -11.40 7.36
CA LEU A 348 -15.65 -12.64 7.94
C LEU A 348 -16.67 -13.77 8.03
N ASP A 349 -17.86 -13.64 7.43
CA ASP A 349 -18.95 -14.60 7.61
C ASP A 349 -18.55 -16.04 7.19
N ASP A 350 -17.95 -16.22 6.00
CA ASP A 350 -17.45 -17.53 5.52
C ASP A 350 -16.40 -18.11 6.48
N PHE A 351 -15.48 -17.28 6.95
CA PHE A 351 -14.43 -17.69 7.88
C PHE A 351 -15.01 -18.12 9.24
N LEU A 352 -15.89 -17.32 9.84
CA LEU A 352 -16.52 -17.62 11.13
C LEU A 352 -17.34 -18.91 11.07
N HIS A 353 -18.16 -19.08 10.02
CA HIS A 353 -18.89 -20.31 9.80
C HIS A 353 -17.96 -21.51 9.61
N GLY A 354 -16.88 -21.32 8.86
CA GLY A 354 -15.89 -22.35 8.61
C GLY A 354 -15.17 -22.81 9.89
N VAL A 355 -14.68 -21.88 10.70
CA VAL A 355 -14.03 -22.20 11.99
C VAL A 355 -15.03 -22.80 12.98
N THR A 356 -16.27 -22.30 13.03
CA THR A 356 -17.33 -22.87 13.88
C THR A 356 -17.61 -24.33 13.51
N LYS A 357 -17.70 -24.63 12.21
CA LYS A 357 -17.89 -26.00 11.70
C LYS A 357 -16.69 -26.89 12.03
N LEU A 358 -15.48 -26.38 11.82
CA LEU A 358 -14.22 -27.07 12.12
C LEU A 358 -14.11 -27.42 13.62
N CYS A 359 -14.57 -26.54 14.51
CA CYS A 359 -14.54 -26.75 15.96
C CYS A 359 -15.61 -27.74 16.43
N SER A 360 -16.84 -27.59 15.93
CA SER A 360 -18.00 -28.36 16.42
C SER A 360 -18.13 -29.75 15.79
N THR A 361 -18.11 -29.84 14.47
CA THR A 361 -18.39 -31.07 13.72
C THR A 361 -17.16 -31.65 13.03
N GLY A 362 -16.09 -30.87 12.93
CA GLY A 362 -14.90 -31.20 12.18
C GLY A 362 -15.13 -31.17 10.67
N ILE A 363 -14.06 -31.46 9.93
CA ILE A 363 -14.08 -31.60 8.47
C ILE A 363 -13.56 -32.97 8.08
N ARG A 364 -14.24 -33.61 7.12
CA ARG A 364 -13.83 -34.90 6.55
C ARG A 364 -12.97 -34.65 5.32
N VAL A 365 -11.79 -35.25 5.28
CA VAL A 365 -10.82 -35.09 4.20
C VAL A 365 -10.38 -36.47 3.74
N MET A 366 -10.51 -36.73 2.45
CA MET A 366 -9.96 -37.94 1.81
C MET A 366 -8.48 -37.73 1.53
N ILE A 367 -7.63 -38.54 2.16
CA ILE A 367 -6.17 -38.52 1.99
C ILE A 367 -5.72 -39.91 1.57
N ASN A 368 -5.20 -40.04 0.35
CA ASN A 368 -4.75 -41.32 -0.22
C ASN A 368 -5.80 -42.45 -0.09
N GLY A 369 -7.08 -42.11 -0.30
CA GLY A 369 -8.20 -43.06 -0.20
C GLY A 369 -8.70 -43.34 1.22
N VAL A 370 -8.07 -42.76 2.25
CA VAL A 370 -8.48 -42.87 3.66
C VAL A 370 -9.21 -41.60 4.09
N GLU A 371 -10.40 -41.75 4.66
CA GLU A 371 -11.11 -40.62 5.28
C GLU A 371 -10.46 -40.29 6.63
N LYS A 372 -9.99 -39.05 6.78
CA LYS A 372 -9.57 -38.47 8.06
C LYS A 372 -10.53 -37.36 8.46
N VAL A 373 -10.78 -37.23 9.77
CA VAL A 373 -11.57 -36.14 10.32
C VAL A 373 -10.63 -35.19 11.07
N TYR A 374 -10.67 -33.91 10.71
CA TYR A 374 -9.91 -32.87 11.39
C TYR A 374 -10.84 -31.98 12.21
N TYR A 375 -10.43 -31.68 13.43
CA TYR A 375 -11.04 -30.67 14.28
C TYR A 375 -10.05 -29.53 14.51
N GLY A 376 -10.55 -28.34 14.78
CA GLY A 376 -9.71 -27.16 14.94
C GLY A 376 -10.46 -25.92 15.38
N ALA A 377 -9.73 -24.89 15.81
CA ALA A 377 -10.30 -23.62 16.21
C ALA A 377 -9.32 -22.46 15.99
N LEU A 378 -9.84 -21.23 16.07
CA LEU A 378 -9.04 -20.01 16.10
C LEU A 378 -8.21 -19.98 17.38
N PHE A 379 -6.89 -19.99 17.24
CA PHE A 379 -5.93 -20.04 18.34
C PHE A 379 -5.58 -18.64 18.85
N PHE A 380 -5.21 -17.72 17.96
CA PHE A 380 -5.08 -16.30 18.27
C PHE A 380 -5.22 -15.46 17.00
N THR A 381 -5.38 -14.15 17.19
CA THR A 381 -5.22 -13.14 16.17
C THR A 381 -3.89 -12.40 16.35
N VAL A 382 -3.26 -11.94 15.26
CA VAL A 382 -2.02 -11.17 15.33
C VAL A 382 -1.94 -10.11 14.24
N GLY A 383 -1.35 -8.96 14.54
CA GLY A 383 -1.16 -7.89 13.58
C GLY A 383 -0.58 -6.66 14.23
N ASP A 384 -0.49 -5.56 13.49
CA ASP A 384 -0.11 -4.29 14.08
C ASP A 384 -1.18 -3.80 15.08
N TYR A 385 -0.80 -2.87 15.95
CA TYR A 385 -1.70 -2.43 17.03
C TYR A 385 -3.03 -1.86 16.49
N PRO A 386 -3.06 -0.89 15.56
CA PRO A 386 -4.31 -0.36 15.03
C PRO A 386 -5.20 -1.41 14.35
N ALA A 387 -4.66 -2.27 13.47
CA ALA A 387 -5.45 -3.27 12.76
C ALA A 387 -6.05 -4.29 13.74
N GLN A 388 -5.30 -4.71 14.76
CA GLN A 388 -5.80 -5.60 15.80
C GLN A 388 -6.92 -4.95 16.61
N GLN A 389 -6.76 -3.69 17.01
CA GLN A 389 -7.83 -3.00 17.72
C GLN A 389 -9.09 -2.89 16.85
N GLN A 390 -8.94 -2.57 15.57
CA GLN A 390 -10.06 -2.50 14.62
C GLN A 390 -10.75 -3.86 14.46
N LEU A 391 -9.99 -4.93 14.27
CA LEU A 391 -10.45 -6.32 14.14
C LEU A 391 -11.25 -6.79 15.37
N HIS A 392 -10.89 -6.32 16.57
CA HIS A 392 -11.58 -6.68 17.81
C HIS A 392 -12.64 -5.67 18.26
N GLY A 393 -13.01 -4.70 17.40
CA GLY A 393 -14.05 -3.72 17.71
C GLY A 393 -13.64 -2.72 18.79
N ARG A 394 -12.35 -2.52 19.00
CA ARG A 394 -11.76 -1.61 19.98
C ARG A 394 -11.34 -0.29 19.34
N LYS A 395 -10.95 0.68 20.17
CA LYS A 395 -10.43 1.97 19.69
C LYS A 395 -8.98 1.80 19.22
N GLU A 396 -8.73 2.15 17.96
CA GLU A 396 -7.41 2.05 17.30
C GLU A 396 -6.33 2.94 17.93
N SER A 397 -6.73 4.04 18.57
CA SER A 397 -5.80 4.96 19.23
C SER A 397 -5.52 4.57 20.68
N VAL A 398 -4.32 4.85 21.15
CA VAL A 398 -3.95 4.75 22.58
C VAL A 398 -4.51 5.89 23.46
N SER A 399 -5.37 6.77 22.91
CA SER A 399 -5.98 7.87 23.67
C SER A 399 -7.17 7.43 24.53
N ALA A 400 -7.61 6.18 24.41
CA ALA A 400 -8.63 5.62 25.28
C ALA A 400 -8.11 5.50 26.70
N LYS A 401 -9.01 5.66 27.68
CA LYS A 401 -8.67 5.55 29.09
C LYS A 401 -8.13 4.16 29.40
N ARG A 402 -8.77 3.10 28.90
CA ARG A 402 -8.24 1.73 28.85
C ARG A 402 -7.85 1.38 27.41
N PHE A 403 -6.58 1.55 27.07
CA PHE A 403 -6.09 1.30 25.71
C PHE A 403 -5.58 -0.13 25.50
N CYS A 404 -5.01 -0.75 26.54
CA CYS A 404 -4.48 -2.10 26.43
C CYS A 404 -5.62 -3.14 26.41
N PRO A 405 -5.57 -4.16 25.52
CA PRO A 405 -6.56 -5.22 25.55
C PRO A 405 -6.32 -6.29 26.59
N CYS A 406 -5.09 -6.44 27.03
CA CYS A 406 -4.66 -7.50 27.94
C CYS A 406 -4.45 -7.02 29.37
N CYS A 407 -4.09 -5.75 29.58
CA CYS A 407 -3.74 -5.24 30.90
C CYS A 407 -4.87 -4.38 31.48
N ASP A 408 -5.16 -4.56 32.78
CA ASP A 408 -6.06 -3.68 33.53
C ASP A 408 -5.32 -2.42 33.99
N VAL A 409 -4.97 -1.58 33.01
CA VAL A 409 -4.30 -0.29 33.22
C VAL A 409 -5.06 0.82 32.54
N SER A 410 -4.93 2.00 33.11
CA SER A 410 -5.54 3.22 32.58
C SER A 410 -4.47 4.22 32.15
N SER A 411 -4.85 5.16 31.29
CA SER A 411 -4.01 6.28 30.86
C SER A 411 -3.43 7.11 32.00
N ASP A 412 -4.02 7.07 33.21
CA ASP A 412 -3.58 7.93 34.33
C ASP A 412 -2.56 7.21 35.22
N ASN A 413 -2.51 5.88 35.19
CA ASN A 413 -1.65 5.08 36.07
C ASN A 413 -0.71 4.13 35.31
N TYR A 414 -0.70 4.18 33.97
CA TYR A 414 0.11 3.23 33.20
C TYR A 414 1.61 3.37 33.51
N ILE A 415 2.12 4.59 33.72
CA ILE A 415 3.54 4.82 34.06
C ILE A 415 3.89 4.14 35.37
N ASP A 416 3.09 4.37 36.40
CA ASP A 416 3.29 3.79 37.74
C ASP A 416 3.14 2.25 37.73
N SER A 417 2.38 1.71 36.77
CA SER A 417 2.16 0.27 36.62
C SER A 417 3.28 -0.48 35.90
N ILE A 418 4.20 0.21 35.21
CA ILE A 418 5.31 -0.44 34.48
C ILE A 418 6.19 -1.25 35.43
N ASP A 419 6.49 -0.70 36.61
CA ASP A 419 7.36 -1.35 37.60
C ASP A 419 6.66 -2.48 38.38
N GLN A 420 5.33 -2.52 38.38
CA GLN A 420 4.55 -3.43 39.22
C GLN A 420 4.03 -4.66 38.49
N VAL A 421 4.29 -4.77 37.18
CA VAL A 421 3.65 -5.73 36.26
C VAL A 421 2.12 -5.55 36.29
N PRO A 422 1.53 -4.95 35.24
CA PRO A 422 0.08 -4.75 35.19
C PRO A 422 -0.72 -6.03 35.45
N SER A 423 -1.79 -5.93 36.24
CA SER A 423 -2.75 -7.02 36.36
C SER A 423 -3.42 -7.31 35.03
N HIS A 424 -3.80 -8.56 34.81
CA HIS A 424 -4.50 -8.98 33.59
C HIS A 424 -5.94 -8.46 33.57
N TYR A 425 -6.39 -7.99 32.40
CA TYR A 425 -7.76 -7.58 32.15
C TYR A 425 -8.62 -8.83 31.93
N SER A 426 -9.50 -9.16 32.87
CA SER A 426 -10.21 -10.44 32.82
C SER A 426 -11.32 -10.46 31.76
N ILE A 427 -11.70 -11.66 31.33
CA ILE A 427 -12.82 -11.85 30.40
C ILE A 427 -14.15 -11.36 30.98
N GLU A 428 -14.36 -11.49 32.30
CA GLU A 428 -15.54 -10.97 32.99
C GLU A 428 -15.56 -9.44 32.99
N GLN A 429 -14.41 -8.79 33.19
CA GLN A 429 -14.31 -7.33 33.08
C GLN A 429 -14.61 -6.86 31.65
N TYR A 430 -14.09 -7.58 30.65
CA TYR A 430 -14.41 -7.32 29.25
C TYR A 430 -15.91 -7.46 28.95
N GLU A 431 -16.54 -8.55 29.42
CA GLU A 431 -17.96 -8.79 29.23
C GLU A 431 -18.83 -7.69 29.85
N GLN A 432 -18.53 -7.31 31.10
CA GLN A 432 -19.22 -6.22 31.78
C GLN A 432 -19.12 -4.89 31.00
N ALA A 433 -17.92 -4.57 30.50
CA ALA A 433 -17.70 -3.37 29.70
C ALA A 433 -18.52 -3.39 28.40
N CYS A 434 -18.56 -4.51 27.69
CA CYS A 434 -19.38 -4.68 26.49
C CYS A 434 -20.87 -4.53 26.79
N THR A 435 -21.37 -5.15 27.86
CA THR A 435 -22.79 -5.07 28.24
C THR A 435 -23.21 -3.63 28.57
N ILE A 436 -22.34 -2.86 29.23
CA ILE A 436 -22.59 -1.42 29.48
C ILE A 436 -22.71 -0.67 28.16
N ILE A 437 -21.76 -0.84 27.24
CA ILE A 437 -21.76 -0.16 25.93
C ILE A 437 -23.01 -0.53 25.10
N GLU A 438 -23.38 -1.81 25.10
CA GLU A 438 -24.57 -2.33 24.41
C GLU A 438 -25.85 -1.72 24.99
N SER A 439 -25.97 -1.65 26.32
CA SER A 439 -27.12 -1.03 26.99
C SER A 439 -27.29 0.46 26.64
N MET A 440 -26.18 1.19 26.50
CA MET A 440 -26.19 2.61 26.13
C MET A 440 -26.55 2.81 24.66
N THR A 441 -26.19 1.84 23.81
CA THR A 441 -26.60 1.80 22.41
C THR A 441 -28.11 1.60 22.31
N THR A 442 -28.67 0.64 23.06
CA THR A 442 -30.12 0.38 23.11
C THR A 442 -30.91 1.57 23.69
N ALA A 443 -30.37 2.23 24.71
CA ALA A 443 -30.99 3.41 25.31
C ALA A 443 -30.93 4.67 24.42
N ASN A 444 -30.26 4.60 23.26
CA ASN A 444 -30.06 5.71 22.32
C ASN A 444 -29.55 7.00 23.01
N ASN A 445 -28.51 6.86 23.84
CA ASN A 445 -27.86 7.99 24.53
C ASN A 445 -26.43 8.21 23.98
N PRO A 446 -26.26 9.03 22.92
CA PRO A 446 -24.99 9.13 22.21
C PRO A 446 -23.83 9.65 23.07
N SER A 447 -24.11 10.59 23.99
CA SER A 447 -23.11 11.19 24.87
C SER A 447 -22.56 10.17 25.86
N MET A 448 -23.44 9.38 26.50
CA MET A 448 -23.03 8.31 27.40
C MET A 448 -22.35 7.17 26.65
N LEU A 449 -22.82 6.84 25.45
CA LEU A 449 -22.20 5.83 24.60
C LEU A 449 -20.74 6.21 24.28
N GLU A 450 -20.48 7.44 23.83
CA GLU A 450 -19.11 7.87 23.50
C GLU A 450 -18.23 7.94 24.75
N PHE A 451 -18.78 8.36 25.89
CA PHE A 451 -18.06 8.31 27.16
C PHE A 451 -17.59 6.89 27.49
N TRP A 452 -18.50 5.91 27.49
CA TRP A 452 -18.16 4.53 27.86
C TRP A 452 -17.23 3.86 26.83
N ARG A 453 -17.39 4.17 25.55
CA ARG A 453 -16.46 3.70 24.50
C ARG A 453 -15.05 4.23 24.71
N LYS A 454 -14.90 5.50 25.10
CA LYS A 454 -13.58 6.10 25.43
C LYS A 454 -13.03 5.58 26.75
N PHE A 455 -13.90 5.33 27.73
CA PHE A 455 -13.51 4.82 29.04
C PHE A 455 -12.92 3.40 28.94
N TYR A 456 -13.63 2.49 28.28
CA TYR A 456 -13.20 1.10 28.13
C TYR A 456 -12.30 0.84 26.92
N GLY A 457 -12.19 1.79 25.98
CA GLY A 457 -11.46 1.58 24.73
C GLY A 457 -12.11 0.56 23.80
N ILE A 458 -13.40 0.27 23.99
CA ILE A 458 -14.17 -0.70 23.20
C ILE A 458 -15.25 0.08 22.43
N ASN A 459 -15.35 -0.11 21.12
CA ASN A 459 -16.44 0.47 20.30
C ASN A 459 -17.63 -0.50 20.20
N VAL A 460 -17.33 -1.77 19.98
CA VAL A 460 -18.28 -2.87 19.82
C VAL A 460 -17.65 -4.16 20.36
N ARG A 461 -18.47 -5.11 20.80
CA ARG A 461 -18.00 -6.43 21.20
C ARG A 461 -17.30 -7.12 20.03
N SER A 462 -16.15 -7.72 20.28
CA SER A 462 -15.42 -8.53 19.31
C SER A 462 -16.31 -9.63 18.75
N ILE A 463 -16.34 -9.74 17.42
CA ILE A 463 -17.14 -10.75 16.70
C ILE A 463 -16.73 -12.18 17.03
N PHE A 464 -15.48 -12.41 17.43
CA PHE A 464 -14.96 -13.74 17.77
C PHE A 464 -15.43 -14.23 19.14
N TYR A 465 -15.76 -13.32 20.06
CA TYR A 465 -16.14 -13.65 21.44
C TYR A 465 -17.32 -14.63 21.47
N ASN A 466 -18.44 -14.24 20.83
CA ASN A 466 -19.65 -15.08 20.81
C ASN A 466 -19.57 -16.22 19.79
N SER A 467 -18.87 -16.02 18.67
CA SER A 467 -18.89 -16.99 17.56
C SER A 467 -17.95 -18.16 17.78
N LEU A 468 -16.81 -17.97 18.46
CA LEU A 468 -15.73 -18.95 18.51
C LEU A 468 -15.26 -19.31 19.93
N ASN A 469 -15.95 -18.85 20.98
CA ASN A 469 -15.49 -18.97 22.38
C ASN A 469 -14.05 -18.44 22.55
N PHE A 470 -13.79 -17.29 21.91
CA PHE A 470 -12.49 -16.63 21.86
C PHE A 470 -12.39 -15.59 22.98
N ASP A 471 -11.27 -15.61 23.71
CA ASP A 471 -10.97 -14.64 24.76
C ASP A 471 -10.14 -13.46 24.19
N PRO A 472 -10.77 -12.29 23.96
CA PRO A 472 -10.09 -11.13 23.38
C PRO A 472 -9.11 -10.44 24.34
N THR A 473 -8.97 -10.93 25.57
CA THR A 473 -8.03 -10.41 26.56
C THR A 473 -6.69 -11.14 26.53
N ILE A 474 -6.65 -12.41 26.10
CA ILE A 474 -5.41 -13.23 26.03
C ILE A 474 -5.07 -13.74 24.62
N GLN A 475 -6.04 -13.85 23.72
CA GLN A 475 -5.83 -14.43 22.38
C GLN A 475 -5.60 -13.37 21.29
N VAL A 476 -5.42 -12.10 21.66
CA VAL A 476 -5.07 -11.00 20.75
C VAL A 476 -3.58 -10.69 20.92
N LEU A 477 -2.79 -10.97 19.89
CA LEU A 477 -1.35 -10.75 19.89
C LEU A 477 -0.99 -9.56 19.00
N PHE A 478 0.17 -8.97 19.25
CA PHE A 478 0.70 -7.86 18.46
C PHE A 478 1.98 -8.28 17.77
N ASP A 479 2.15 -7.86 16.52
CA ASP A 479 3.35 -8.13 15.74
C ASP A 479 4.57 -7.43 16.35
N PRO A 480 5.56 -8.20 16.86
CA PRO A 480 6.78 -7.62 17.44
C PRO A 480 7.60 -6.81 16.43
N MET A 481 7.54 -7.12 15.13
CA MET A 481 8.21 -6.32 14.11
C MET A 481 7.64 -4.91 14.06
N HIS A 482 6.32 -4.77 14.04
CA HIS A 482 5.64 -3.47 13.97
C HIS A 482 5.72 -2.70 15.30
N VAL A 483 5.63 -3.40 16.44
CA VAL A 483 5.64 -2.75 17.75
C VAL A 483 7.06 -2.48 18.26
N LEU A 484 7.95 -3.48 18.25
CA LEU A 484 9.30 -3.31 18.77
C LEU A 484 10.23 -2.69 17.74
N LEU A 485 10.41 -3.31 16.57
CA LEU A 485 11.45 -2.89 15.62
C LEU A 485 11.09 -1.54 14.96
N GLN A 486 9.89 -1.43 14.39
CA GLN A 486 9.50 -0.24 13.64
C GLN A 486 9.18 0.98 14.52
N ARG A 487 8.83 0.79 15.80
CA ARG A 487 8.46 1.87 16.72
C ARG A 487 9.48 2.05 17.84
N VAL A 488 9.57 1.11 18.78
CA VAL A 488 10.40 1.26 19.99
C VAL A 488 11.89 1.37 19.65
N CYS A 489 12.45 0.42 18.91
CA CYS A 489 13.85 0.44 18.50
C CYS A 489 14.18 1.67 17.67
N LYS A 490 13.30 2.03 16.72
CA LYS A 490 13.42 3.26 15.93
C LYS A 490 13.47 4.51 16.82
N PHE A 491 12.60 4.62 17.82
CA PHE A 491 12.58 5.74 18.75
C PHE A 491 13.88 5.83 19.56
N HIS A 492 14.31 4.72 20.17
CA HIS A 492 15.55 4.69 20.94
C HIS A 492 16.78 4.98 20.08
N LEU A 493 16.82 4.45 18.86
CA LEU A 493 17.89 4.73 17.90
C LEU A 493 17.92 6.22 17.54
N ASN A 494 16.77 6.84 17.29
CA ASN A 494 16.71 8.28 17.02
C ASN A 494 17.23 9.12 18.20
N VAL A 495 16.86 8.76 19.44
CA VAL A 495 17.34 9.44 20.65
C VAL A 495 18.85 9.26 20.82
N PHE A 496 19.35 8.05 20.61
CA PHE A 496 20.77 7.73 20.70
C PHE A 496 21.59 8.46 19.63
N LEU A 497 21.17 8.41 18.36
CA LEU A 497 21.84 9.10 17.26
C LEU A 497 21.85 10.62 17.48
N ASP A 498 20.76 11.19 18.00
CA ASP A 498 20.71 12.61 18.32
C ASP A 498 21.60 12.97 19.52
N TYR A 499 21.71 12.10 20.53
CA TYR A 499 22.69 12.25 21.60
C TYR A 499 24.13 12.24 21.04
N CYS A 500 24.48 11.27 20.19
CA CYS A 500 25.80 11.18 19.57
C CYS A 500 26.13 12.43 18.76
N ARG A 501 25.16 12.94 17.98
CA ARG A 501 25.28 14.18 17.22
C ARG A 501 25.50 15.40 18.13
N ARG A 502 24.73 15.54 19.21
CA ARG A 502 24.84 16.68 20.15
C ARG A 502 26.17 16.68 20.92
N ASN A 503 26.74 15.49 21.15
CA ASN A 503 28.01 15.33 21.86
C ASN A 503 29.21 15.20 20.91
N ASN A 504 29.01 15.42 19.59
CA ASN A 504 30.04 15.30 18.56
C ASN A 504 30.80 13.97 18.60
N VAL A 505 30.11 12.86 18.89
CA VAL A 505 30.68 11.50 18.84
C VAL A 505 31.04 11.12 17.40
N PHE A 506 30.20 11.54 16.44
CA PHE A 506 30.45 11.49 15.00
C PHE A 506 29.65 12.60 14.31
N THR A 507 30.08 12.98 13.12
CA THR A 507 29.34 13.83 12.18
C THR A 507 28.35 13.00 11.38
N ILE A 508 27.34 13.66 10.79
CA ILE A 508 26.38 12.97 9.91
C ILE A 508 27.10 12.35 8.71
N ASP A 509 28.14 13.00 8.21
CA ASP A 509 28.84 12.52 7.01
C ASP A 509 29.71 11.30 7.33
N GLU A 510 30.34 11.24 8.51
CA GLU A 510 31.01 10.04 9.02
C GLU A 510 30.02 8.89 9.20
N PHE A 511 28.86 9.14 9.82
CA PHE A 511 27.82 8.12 9.97
C PHE A 511 27.30 7.62 8.61
N CYS A 512 27.00 8.52 7.68
CA CYS A 512 26.56 8.16 6.34
C CYS A 512 27.65 7.41 5.57
N HIS A 513 28.92 7.77 5.75
CA HIS A 513 30.04 7.05 5.17
C HIS A 513 30.07 5.63 5.70
N GLU A 514 30.10 5.43 7.02
CA GLU A 514 30.12 4.12 7.67
C GLU A 514 28.94 3.24 7.26
N VAL A 515 27.71 3.77 7.23
CA VAL A 515 26.54 3.00 6.76
C VAL A 515 26.65 2.62 5.29
N ASN A 516 27.24 3.49 4.45
CA ASN A 516 27.40 3.19 3.03
C ASN A 516 28.54 2.22 2.74
N THR A 517 29.59 2.22 3.55
CA THR A 517 30.77 1.35 3.44
C THR A 517 30.68 0.09 4.28
N PHE A 518 29.70 -0.02 5.17
CA PHE A 518 29.44 -1.23 5.93
C PHE A 518 29.27 -2.43 5.00
N GLU A 519 30.05 -3.49 5.25
CA GLU A 519 29.98 -4.73 4.49
C GLU A 519 28.75 -5.53 4.93
N TYR A 520 27.61 -5.24 4.28
CA TYR A 520 26.41 -6.07 4.41
C TYR A 520 26.67 -7.45 3.82
N ASP A 521 26.18 -8.50 4.49
CA ASP A 521 26.15 -9.83 3.91
C ASP A 521 25.39 -9.81 2.57
N ILE A 522 25.75 -10.70 1.64
CA ILE A 522 25.11 -10.76 0.31
C ILE A 522 23.58 -10.92 0.43
N ASN A 523 23.11 -11.65 1.44
CA ASN A 523 21.69 -11.85 1.74
C ASN A 523 21.04 -10.64 2.41
N GLU A 524 21.84 -9.72 2.94
CA GLU A 524 21.39 -8.51 3.63
C GLU A 524 21.52 -7.24 2.78
N SER A 525 22.14 -7.35 1.60
CA SER A 525 22.38 -6.23 0.67
C SER A 525 21.11 -5.48 0.27
N SER A 526 19.95 -6.17 0.19
CA SER A 526 18.64 -5.56 -0.06
C SER A 526 18.08 -4.75 1.12
N TYR A 527 18.63 -4.91 2.32
CA TYR A 527 18.25 -4.16 3.52
C TYR A 527 19.17 -2.97 3.80
N LYS A 528 20.12 -2.68 2.90
CA LYS A 528 20.96 -1.49 2.99
C LYS A 528 20.07 -0.24 3.12
N PRO A 529 20.24 0.59 4.17
CA PRO A 529 19.44 1.80 4.33
C PRO A 529 19.66 2.73 3.13
N HIS A 530 18.58 3.14 2.46
CA HIS A 530 18.65 4.20 1.47
C HIS A 530 18.86 5.55 2.18
N LEU A 531 20.11 6.02 2.20
CA LEU A 531 20.50 7.30 2.79
C LEU A 531 20.32 8.51 1.85
N SER A 532 19.65 8.33 0.70
CA SER A 532 19.45 9.38 -0.29
C SER A 532 18.27 10.28 0.10
N ILE A 533 18.57 11.50 0.56
CA ILE A 533 17.61 12.62 0.46
C ILE A 533 17.62 13.01 -1.02
N LYS A 534 16.61 12.59 -1.80
CA LYS A 534 16.47 13.02 -3.20
C LYS A 534 15.81 14.40 -3.26
N LEU A 535 16.25 15.25 -4.20
CA LEU A 535 15.65 16.56 -4.47
C LEU A 535 14.14 16.46 -4.79
N GLU A 536 13.70 15.34 -5.33
CA GLU A 536 12.31 15.03 -5.66
C GLU A 536 11.41 14.92 -4.41
N ASP A 537 11.93 14.32 -3.33
CA ASP A 537 11.24 14.23 -2.04
C ASP A 537 11.13 15.59 -1.34
N VAL A 538 12.04 16.51 -1.69
CA VAL A 538 12.06 17.90 -1.22
C VAL A 538 11.03 18.74 -1.98
N ALA A 539 10.93 18.60 -3.31
CA ALA A 539 9.92 19.29 -4.12
C ALA A 539 8.48 18.87 -3.74
N ALA A 540 8.27 17.58 -3.47
CA ALA A 540 6.98 17.06 -3.02
C ALA A 540 6.54 17.58 -1.63
N GLN A 541 7.48 17.96 -0.76
CA GLN A 541 7.19 18.52 0.56
C GLN A 541 6.90 20.04 0.54
N ILE A 542 7.13 20.74 -0.58
CA ILE A 542 7.12 22.21 -0.64
C ILE A 542 5.97 22.78 -1.49
N GLY A 543 5.31 21.99 -2.33
CA GLY A 543 4.33 22.49 -3.30
C GLY A 543 5.06 23.00 -4.54
N GLY A 544 5.01 22.21 -5.61
CA GLY A 544 6.04 22.15 -6.65
C GLY A 544 6.15 23.33 -7.63
N ASP A 545 5.20 24.26 -7.70
CA ASP A 545 5.13 25.11 -8.90
C ASP A 545 6.04 26.36 -8.85
N GLU A 546 6.26 26.97 -7.68
CA GLU A 546 7.09 28.20 -7.57
C GLU A 546 8.60 27.91 -7.58
N LEU A 547 9.04 26.79 -7.01
CA LEU A 547 10.46 26.44 -6.94
C LEU A 547 11.01 26.01 -8.31
N HIS A 548 10.21 25.29 -9.11
CA HIS A 548 10.61 24.87 -10.45
C HIS A 548 10.72 26.04 -11.43
N ALA A 549 9.81 27.03 -11.34
CA ALA A 549 9.86 28.23 -12.18
C ALA A 549 11.09 29.11 -11.93
N ASP A 550 11.50 29.28 -10.65
CA ASP A 550 12.71 30.02 -10.30
C ASP A 550 13.99 29.27 -10.70
N ILE A 551 14.00 27.93 -10.59
CA ILE A 551 15.13 27.08 -11.02
C ILE A 551 15.32 27.14 -12.55
N ASP A 552 14.23 27.08 -13.32
CA ASP A 552 14.25 27.18 -14.78
C ASP A 552 14.65 28.59 -15.25
N ALA A 553 14.19 29.64 -14.57
CA ALA A 553 14.53 31.03 -14.87
C ALA A 553 16.02 31.35 -14.69
N TRP A 554 16.76 30.54 -13.93
CA TRP A 554 18.20 30.71 -13.68
C TRP A 554 19.10 29.86 -14.58
N GLY A 555 18.53 29.10 -15.53
CA GLY A 555 19.31 28.33 -16.51
C GLY A 555 20.18 27.24 -15.88
N LEU A 556 19.70 26.63 -14.78
CA LEU A 556 20.45 25.66 -14.01
C LEU A 556 20.51 24.30 -14.72
N SER A 557 21.72 23.87 -15.08
CA SER A 557 21.97 22.47 -15.40
C SER A 557 21.99 21.66 -14.08
N PRO A 558 21.23 20.56 -13.98
CA PRO A 558 21.28 19.65 -12.83
C PRO A 558 22.69 19.12 -12.52
N GLU A 559 23.60 19.17 -13.49
CA GLU A 559 24.96 18.62 -13.40
C GLU A 559 25.94 19.51 -12.60
N THR A 560 25.59 20.76 -12.29
CA THR A 560 26.48 21.72 -11.60
C THR A 560 25.94 22.24 -10.26
N THR A 561 24.85 21.65 -9.76
CA THR A 561 24.18 22.07 -8.52
C THR A 561 24.43 21.08 -7.39
N HIS A 562 24.95 21.57 -6.26
CA HIS A 562 25.15 20.78 -5.05
C HIS A 562 24.33 21.36 -3.88
N THR A 563 23.71 20.49 -3.08
CA THR A 563 23.03 20.88 -1.85
C THR A 563 24.03 20.88 -0.68
N ALA A 564 24.03 21.95 0.11
CA ALA A 564 24.91 22.09 1.26
C ALA A 564 24.08 22.20 2.55
N LYS A 565 24.54 21.52 3.62
CA LYS A 565 23.97 21.73 4.97
C LYS A 565 24.46 23.03 5.59
N THR A 566 25.68 23.44 5.24
CA THR A 566 26.33 24.66 5.70
C THR A 566 27.17 25.28 4.59
N CYS A 567 27.26 26.61 4.53
CA CYS A 567 28.20 27.31 3.66
C CYS A 567 28.84 28.48 4.41
N LYS A 568 30.08 28.83 4.05
CA LYS A 568 30.79 29.99 4.62
C LYS A 568 30.83 31.11 3.57
N ILE A 569 30.29 32.28 3.91
CA ILE A 569 30.31 33.46 3.04
C ILE A 569 30.83 34.64 3.86
N ASN A 570 31.90 35.29 3.39
CA ASN A 570 32.55 36.41 4.07
C ASN A 570 32.81 36.12 5.57
N GLU A 571 33.44 34.97 5.85
CA GLU A 571 33.74 34.46 7.19
C GLU A 571 32.53 34.07 8.07
N ILE A 572 31.29 34.28 7.61
CA ILE A 572 30.07 33.91 8.34
C ILE A 572 29.61 32.52 7.88
N CYS A 573 29.41 31.62 8.83
CA CYS A 573 28.86 30.28 8.57
C CYS A 573 27.33 30.33 8.60
N TYR A 574 26.70 29.93 7.50
CA TYR A 574 25.26 29.77 7.36
C TYR A 574 24.94 28.28 7.36
N SER A 575 23.86 27.89 8.03
CA SER A 575 23.41 26.51 8.11
C SER A 575 21.91 26.44 7.82
N ILE A 576 21.43 25.30 7.37
CA ILE A 576 19.99 25.05 7.32
C ILE A 576 19.40 25.25 8.72
N GLY A 577 18.32 26.02 8.81
CA GLY A 577 17.68 26.44 10.05
C GLY A 577 18.17 27.78 10.60
N THR A 578 19.30 28.32 10.12
CA THR A 578 19.76 29.68 10.46
C THR A 578 18.75 30.71 10.01
N VAL A 579 18.53 31.74 10.83
CA VAL A 579 17.66 32.87 10.46
C VAL A 579 18.51 34.02 9.96
N LEU A 580 18.15 34.53 8.79
CA LEU A 580 18.67 35.73 8.16
C LEU A 580 17.80 36.92 8.54
N CYS A 581 18.40 38.08 8.75
CA CYS A 581 17.70 39.36 8.76
C CYS A 581 17.93 40.04 7.41
N THR A 582 16.85 40.42 6.72
CA THR A 582 16.91 40.85 5.31
C THR A 582 16.56 42.33 5.09
N SER A 583 16.17 43.07 6.14
CA SER A 583 15.84 44.51 6.05
C SER A 583 16.68 45.39 7.01
N SER A 584 16.91 46.66 6.62
CA SER A 584 17.90 47.56 7.23
C SER A 584 17.36 48.61 8.22
N GLN A 585 16.06 48.62 8.56
CA GLN A 585 15.48 49.72 9.33
C GLN A 585 15.20 49.33 10.78
N TYR A 586 16.24 49.38 11.61
CA TYR A 586 16.17 49.19 13.07
C TYR A 586 15.27 50.19 13.81
N LEU A 587 14.76 51.23 13.13
CA LEU A 587 14.20 52.40 13.80
C LEU A 587 12.72 52.67 13.53
N THR A 588 12.05 51.99 12.59
CA THR A 588 10.61 52.24 12.34
C THR A 588 9.77 51.03 11.91
N HIS A 589 10.36 49.89 11.52
CA HIS A 589 9.63 48.69 11.12
C HIS A 589 10.26 47.42 11.69
N ALA A 590 9.45 46.38 11.93
CA ALA A 590 9.95 45.07 12.36
C ALA A 590 10.90 44.49 11.29
N PRO A 591 12.03 43.85 11.67
CA PRO A 591 12.93 43.24 10.71
C PRO A 591 12.21 42.10 9.98
N GLN A 592 12.49 42.00 8.69
CA GLN A 592 12.08 40.85 7.91
C GLN A 592 13.08 39.73 8.17
N LEU A 593 12.57 38.64 8.76
CA LEU A 593 13.37 37.49 9.12
C LEU A 593 13.07 36.35 8.15
N ALA A 594 14.10 35.62 7.74
CA ALA A 594 13.97 34.50 6.83
C ALA A 594 14.79 33.31 7.31
N GLN A 595 14.16 32.15 7.48
CA GLN A 595 14.86 30.93 7.85
C GLN A 595 15.43 30.26 6.60
N ILE A 596 16.72 29.92 6.61
CA ILE A 596 17.33 29.10 5.58
C ILE A 596 16.74 27.71 5.67
N VAL A 597 16.10 27.26 4.60
CA VAL A 597 15.56 25.91 4.47
C VAL A 597 16.48 25.05 3.61
N TYR A 598 17.12 25.66 2.60
CA TYR A 598 18.06 25.01 1.70
C TYR A 598 19.24 25.92 1.36
N ILE A 599 20.39 25.33 1.08
CA ILE A 599 21.55 26.02 0.53
C ILE A 599 21.96 25.28 -0.74
N PHE A 600 21.96 25.97 -1.86
CA PHE A 600 22.40 25.48 -3.14
C PHE A 600 23.74 26.14 -3.51
N ILE A 601 24.71 25.34 -3.90
CA ILE A 601 25.99 25.80 -4.45
C ILE A 601 25.97 25.49 -5.94
N ILE A 602 26.09 26.52 -6.76
CA ILE A 602 25.93 26.48 -8.21
C ILE A 602 27.17 27.13 -8.82
N GLY A 603 28.15 26.31 -9.21
CA GLY A 603 29.50 26.80 -9.50
C GLY A 603 30.07 27.57 -8.30
N ASP A 604 30.46 28.83 -8.51
CA ASP A 604 30.99 29.72 -7.45
C ASP A 604 29.88 30.51 -6.71
N ASN A 605 28.62 30.37 -7.11
CA ASN A 605 27.51 31.09 -6.51
C ASN A 605 26.84 30.25 -5.42
N THR A 606 26.41 30.91 -4.34
CA THR A 606 25.56 30.30 -3.31
C THR A 606 24.16 30.91 -3.38
N VAL A 607 23.13 30.07 -3.39
CA VAL A 607 21.72 30.47 -3.38
C VAL A 607 21.03 29.85 -2.18
N PHE A 608 20.32 30.66 -1.40
CA PHE A 608 19.57 30.24 -0.24
C PHE A 608 18.11 30.04 -0.60
N GLY A 609 17.59 28.84 -0.38
CA GLY A 609 16.15 28.60 -0.29
C GLY A 609 15.70 29.04 1.09
N ILE A 610 14.89 30.09 1.16
CA ILE A 610 14.50 30.73 2.42
C ILE A 610 12.99 30.67 2.64
N ARG A 611 12.62 30.73 3.91
CA ARG A 611 11.22 30.84 4.34
C ARG A 611 11.07 32.08 5.21
N PHE A 612 10.30 33.04 4.73
CA PHE A 612 10.01 34.25 5.49
C PHE A 612 9.19 33.93 6.74
N LEU A 613 9.63 34.50 7.86
CA LEU A 613 9.03 34.34 9.18
C LEU A 613 8.15 35.54 9.48
N LYS A 614 6.96 35.27 10.04
CA LYS A 614 6.07 36.32 10.53
C LYS A 614 6.61 36.87 11.86
N THR A 615 7.30 38.01 11.80
CA THR A 615 7.77 38.73 12.98
C THR A 615 6.59 39.41 13.67
N VAL A 616 6.34 39.09 14.94
CA VAL A 616 5.18 39.60 15.70
C VAL A 616 5.54 40.85 16.48
N ASN A 617 6.52 40.74 17.38
CA ASN A 617 6.95 41.83 18.24
C ASN A 617 8.39 41.63 18.72
N TYR A 618 9.04 42.73 19.09
CA TYR A 618 10.31 42.71 19.80
C TYR A 618 10.06 42.54 21.30
N ASP A 619 10.75 41.59 21.92
CA ASP A 619 10.81 41.42 23.36
C ASP A 619 12.08 42.09 23.88
N GLU A 620 11.92 43.22 24.55
CA GLU A 620 13.04 44.04 25.05
C GLU A 620 13.84 43.31 26.14
N TYR A 621 13.17 42.50 26.97
CA TYR A 621 13.80 41.75 28.06
C TYR A 621 14.71 40.65 27.50
N LEU A 622 14.23 39.93 26.49
CA LEU A 622 15.00 38.87 25.82
C LEU A 622 15.95 39.38 24.73
N ARG A 623 15.83 40.67 24.35
CA ARG A 623 16.49 41.26 23.18
C ARG A 623 16.33 40.40 21.92
N ALA A 624 15.11 39.94 21.69
CA ALA A 624 14.77 38.96 20.66
C ALA A 624 13.45 39.29 19.98
N PHE A 625 13.29 38.84 18.74
CA PHE A 625 12.02 38.94 18.02
C PHE A 625 11.20 37.67 18.17
N LYS A 626 9.93 37.81 18.55
CA LYS A 626 8.97 36.70 18.55
C LYS A 626 8.49 36.42 17.13
N VAL A 627 8.48 35.15 16.73
CA VAL A 627 8.00 34.68 15.42
C VAL A 627 6.83 33.69 15.61
N GLN A 628 5.72 33.89 14.89
CA GLN A 628 4.46 33.13 15.10
C GLN A 628 3.99 32.36 13.87
N GLY A 629 4.78 32.28 12.80
CA GLY A 629 4.34 31.54 11.62
C GLY A 629 5.27 31.67 10.43
N ARG A 630 4.84 31.02 9.34
CA ARG A 630 5.53 30.94 8.05
C ARG A 630 4.70 31.74 7.05
N GLU A 631 5.30 32.71 6.35
CA GLU A 631 4.55 33.59 5.43
C GLU A 631 4.66 33.17 3.98
N ARG A 632 5.90 33.04 3.48
CA ARG A 632 6.16 32.76 2.07
C ARG A 632 7.53 32.08 1.91
N PHE A 633 7.65 31.18 0.94
CA PHE A 633 8.95 30.69 0.50
C PHE A 633 9.51 31.62 -0.56
N GLY A 634 10.82 31.69 -0.61
CA GLY A 634 11.50 32.41 -1.67
C GLY A 634 12.93 31.93 -1.76
N THR A 635 13.67 32.59 -2.62
CA THR A 635 15.07 32.32 -2.82
C THR A 635 15.88 33.61 -2.75
N MET A 636 17.17 33.48 -2.46
CA MET A 636 18.06 34.63 -2.37
C MET A 636 19.47 34.24 -2.77
N ALA A 637 20.06 34.91 -3.75
CA ALA A 637 21.47 34.71 -4.04
C ALA A 637 22.32 35.34 -2.93
N ALA A 638 23.49 34.76 -2.67
CA ALA A 638 24.45 35.30 -1.72
C ALA A 638 24.87 36.74 -2.04
N ALA A 639 24.92 37.09 -3.34
CA ALA A 639 25.22 38.44 -3.80
C ALA A 639 24.13 39.48 -3.42
N ASP A 640 22.89 39.03 -3.19
CA ASP A 640 21.77 39.89 -2.81
C ASP A 640 21.70 40.15 -1.30
N LEU A 641 22.54 39.48 -0.51
CA LEU A 641 22.66 39.66 0.94
C LEU A 641 23.36 41.01 1.25
N LYS A 642 22.60 42.11 1.30
CA LYS A 642 23.15 43.45 1.55
C LYS A 642 23.61 43.68 3.01
N TYR A 643 22.85 43.19 3.99
CA TYR A 643 23.17 43.29 5.43
C TYR A 643 22.55 42.12 6.19
N VAL A 644 23.35 41.12 6.56
CA VAL A 644 22.83 39.85 7.07
C VAL A 644 23.70 39.33 8.21
N TRP A 645 23.05 38.97 9.30
CA TRP A 645 23.66 38.27 10.43
C TRP A 645 23.08 36.86 10.50
N SER A 646 23.93 35.88 10.80
CA SER A 646 23.47 34.55 11.19
C SER A 646 22.84 34.64 12.58
N LEU A 647 21.52 34.59 12.65
CA LEU A 647 20.76 34.58 13.90
C LEU A 647 20.34 33.15 14.25
N LYS A 648 20.32 32.84 15.55
CA LYS A 648 19.80 31.56 16.06
C LYS A 648 18.35 31.72 16.50
N MET A 649 17.51 30.77 16.07
CA MET A 649 16.15 30.64 16.57
C MET A 649 16.15 29.75 17.82
N VAL A 650 15.43 30.18 18.85
CA VAL A 650 15.27 29.44 20.12
C VAL A 650 13.78 29.28 20.37
N ASN A 651 13.35 28.07 20.72
CA ASN A 651 11.96 27.81 21.12
C ASN A 651 11.86 27.89 22.65
N ILE A 652 11.01 28.79 23.13
CA ILE A 652 10.70 28.97 24.55
C ILE A 652 9.19 28.77 24.71
N HIS A 653 8.77 27.78 25.50
CA HIS A 653 7.34 27.46 25.73
C HIS A 653 6.50 27.39 24.44
N ASN A 654 6.98 26.62 23.45
CA ASN A 654 6.34 26.45 22.13
C ASN A 654 6.20 27.75 21.30
N THR A 655 6.93 28.80 21.67
CA THR A 655 7.02 30.06 20.93
C THR A 655 8.43 30.26 20.39
N GLY A 656 8.56 30.54 19.09
CA GLY A 656 9.85 30.79 18.46
C GLY A 656 10.34 32.22 18.70
N TYR A 657 11.61 32.36 19.06
CA TYR A 657 12.30 33.63 19.24
C TYR A 657 13.60 33.67 18.42
N VAL A 658 13.94 34.83 17.87
CA VAL A 658 15.19 35.07 17.15
C VAL A 658 15.97 36.13 17.89
N ALA A 659 17.09 35.74 18.52
CA ALA A 659 17.91 36.62 19.34
C ALA A 659 18.84 37.48 18.47
N LEU A 660 18.98 38.78 18.80
CA LEU A 660 19.85 39.70 18.07
C LEU A 660 21.34 39.59 18.44
N ARG A 661 21.70 38.76 19.42
CA ARG A 661 23.09 38.49 19.81
C ARG A 661 23.36 36.99 19.94
N PRO A 662 24.56 36.51 19.58
CA PRO A 662 24.98 35.14 19.86
C PRO A 662 24.93 34.90 21.37
N TYR A 663 24.13 33.91 21.79
CA TYR A 663 23.88 33.59 23.19
C TYR A 663 25.01 32.70 23.72
N GLU A 664 26.03 33.26 24.38
CA GLU A 664 27.11 32.46 25.00
C GLU A 664 27.20 32.53 26.53
N ARG A 665 26.41 33.37 27.22
CA ARG A 665 26.37 33.36 28.69
C ARG A 665 25.01 33.85 29.19
N LEU A 666 24.17 32.97 29.75
CA LEU A 666 23.12 33.36 30.74
C LEU A 666 22.29 32.22 31.38
N PHE A 667 22.74 30.95 31.39
CA PHE A 667 22.03 29.88 32.13
C PHE A 667 22.90 29.07 33.09
N LEU A 668 23.86 29.72 33.76
CA LEU A 668 24.48 29.22 34.98
C LEU A 668 24.64 30.40 35.96
N GLN A 669 23.55 30.75 36.65
CA GLN A 669 23.53 31.37 37.98
C GLN A 669 22.07 31.66 38.38
N ASN A 670 21.41 30.62 38.90
CA ASN A 670 20.65 30.60 40.16
C ASN A 670 19.91 29.27 40.26
#